data_AF-A0A4V6CUL7-F1
#
_entry.id   AF-A0A4V6CUL7-F1
#
_cell.length_a   1.000
_cell.length_b   1.000
_cell.length_c   1.000
_cell.angle_alpha   90.00
_cell.angle_beta   90.00
_cell.angle_gamma   90.00
#
_symmetry.space_group_name_H-M   'P 1'
#
loop_
_entity.id
_entity.type
_entity.pdbx_description
1 polymer ?
#
loop_
_entity_poly.entity_id
_entity_poly.type
_entity_poly.pdbx_seq_one_letter_code
_entity_poly.pdbx_strand_id
1 'polypeptide(L)'
;MKYNKTLALIPAMLLAACGGDEQTVNKPAKPGSVVYSYPADGQSEVSPKADLVLRFSNALSDNDVAGKIRITDGSTEVGFSTESVDQGRSLTISPDGMLRPGTEYTIEFSEELEAEGGRLIGTPNAIDAEGIQFTTRGALSGIAALDNLDTGFAVAEMIPSANNTFKPMNFSTFRLRLTQAVHPEWKEQGGIIELKDGNGETVPATVLVNGRYITIDPCLADSPQLCGREDDVLNSGETYTVSVRNLPGLHGDTLGEFTEEVTPRDTSPTVVLFQQVIDSGLGAGEDEASARRSRLNGQLINGVTLNSVLQGIAGPSQQTGGLFAELAYAPAFEADEPLPLRVPKGSVLNSSSLDVKINGSVPVIDPATGEMQQTGNIKVTMLSDATGYLMPNPYTDDMNAPRHVKLFMDVSMNTEEAQPNASLSQDLLGVELTGIAIVEDGVLTIDAIGMVEPNLLGQEFTDSTIAFRIEAATDSTSALNAADQRDKELADTTGPQLVSWMPGPENAVPPTRQDMQRPGDPVVLNFDEPLDAESIADGIVLDEGGNPLTTGNGSLKAKLDGTALILNPEGGLKHGVAYTVQIDNALTDLVGNGATSQILSFSLPQIDDGSEPVTQQSPFALTTYPGFPCITTDRDLGENGDHGYCKDKLSEAGSDLPEDRERDRLPVTTLPADRPIVVVFSQSMDLDTINDSTFIVEEVDGSGNRVETVLGRIEKNNQRIRFYPEKPWEEGTLYRYTLVSDQFGDPETGDESSADCSRVICGENGKAFAASHLLSPTGNGSESLEIFFRGQAKVDTVFTPLRNLPIRDANSNYEIDAFESFDFEFARDAEGMELDHYVTPPNASRLAMARNATVLGNDGGSEPNARVGCNYENADDCPDNKFIYQTYGLNTEVVGPEIDPETGEKTGRVKVLLYPTLLVTSPATVFYNLAGSPSESSTGPQVLRMRYQEKTEDNPLGLIEGYISEGDDGQPQFETTARLMLDAPNLHLPLGELDLLAHNLFSYPFTLELEGDIRFFDDGRMQIEQRNINEQNPAINVVVAGSSDATTTFLGLVSCLGGIFTGTGTDSCDEFSNGDGSAVKLPLEIPYHGLYLNFISNPIKEIPAEY
;
A
#
# COMPACT_ATOMS: atom_id res chain seq x y z
N MET A 1 34.76 48.23 -24.73
CA MET A 1 35.85 48.77 -25.59
C MET A 1 37.12 48.89 -24.74
N LYS A 2 38.29 48.28 -24.96
CA LYS A 2 38.93 47.60 -26.11
C LYS A 2 39.75 46.37 -25.62
N TYR A 3 39.58 45.26 -26.34
CA TYR A 3 40.41 44.07 -26.58
C TYR A 3 41.95 44.16 -26.42
N ASN A 4 42.62 43.06 -25.98
CA ASN A 4 43.19 42.05 -26.89
C ASN A 4 43.81 40.79 -26.24
N LYS A 5 43.65 39.67 -26.95
CA LYS A 5 44.05 38.27 -26.70
C LYS A 5 45.56 38.00 -26.93
N THR A 6 46.03 36.82 -26.47
CA THR A 6 46.64 35.69 -27.27
C THR A 6 47.95 35.11 -26.71
N LEU A 7 47.97 33.76 -26.65
CA LEU A 7 49.08 32.78 -26.60
C LEU A 7 50.52 33.28 -26.74
N ALA A 8 51.43 32.63 -26.00
CA ALA A 8 52.82 32.46 -26.40
C ALA A 8 53.32 31.02 -26.16
N LEU A 9 53.47 30.29 -27.26
CA LEU A 9 54.34 29.12 -27.40
C LEU A 9 55.82 29.55 -27.23
N ILE A 10 56.56 28.78 -26.43
CA ILE A 10 57.98 28.32 -26.61
C ILE A 10 59.10 29.36 -26.83
N PRO A 11 60.29 29.10 -26.24
CA PRO A 11 61.52 29.20 -27.03
C PRO A 11 62.36 27.91 -26.94
N ALA A 12 62.37 27.17 -28.05
CA ALA A 12 63.37 26.18 -28.40
C ALA A 12 64.40 26.88 -29.27
N MET A 13 65.47 27.36 -28.66
CA MET A 13 66.75 27.63 -29.33
C MET A 13 67.81 27.90 -28.28
N LEU A 14 68.35 26.82 -27.70
CA LEU A 14 69.70 26.73 -27.16
C LEU A 14 69.98 25.26 -26.87
N LEU A 15 70.75 24.62 -27.76
CA LEU A 15 71.56 23.38 -27.62
C LEU A 15 71.39 22.45 -28.83
N ALA A 16 72.09 22.80 -29.91
CA ALA A 16 72.62 21.82 -30.84
C ALA A 16 74.15 21.76 -30.64
N ALA A 17 74.61 20.87 -29.74
CA ALA A 17 75.97 20.32 -29.72
C ALA A 17 76.16 19.32 -28.55
N CYS A 18 75.73 18.07 -28.74
CA CYS A 18 76.45 16.83 -28.39
C CYS A 18 75.53 15.64 -28.71
N GLY A 19 75.99 14.76 -29.60
CA GLY A 19 75.29 13.52 -29.93
C GLY A 19 75.42 12.48 -28.82
N GLY A 20 74.45 11.56 -28.78
CA GLY A 20 74.46 10.38 -27.93
C GLY A 20 73.04 9.95 -27.58
N ASP A 21 72.60 8.86 -28.22
CA ASP A 21 71.45 7.98 -27.93
C ASP A 21 70.06 8.61 -27.75
N GLU A 22 69.07 8.08 -28.48
CA GLU A 22 67.65 8.29 -28.22
C GLU A 22 67.32 7.80 -26.81
N GLN A 23 67.44 8.68 -25.81
CA GLN A 23 66.78 8.48 -24.53
C GLN A 23 65.31 8.84 -24.71
N THR A 24 64.47 7.81 -24.81
CA THR A 24 63.06 7.91 -24.47
C THR A 24 62.98 8.38 -23.02
N VAL A 25 62.66 9.67 -22.84
CA VAL A 25 62.21 10.17 -21.54
C VAL A 25 60.83 9.57 -21.32
N ASN A 26 60.78 8.38 -20.71
CA ASN A 26 59.56 7.88 -20.08
C ASN A 26 59.27 8.81 -18.92
N LYS A 27 58.51 9.89 -19.17
CA LYS A 27 57.79 10.54 -18.08
C LYS A 27 56.96 9.45 -17.42
N PRO A 28 57.07 9.21 -16.09
CA PRO A 28 56.17 8.29 -15.43
C PRO A 28 54.74 8.76 -15.74
N ALA A 29 53.89 7.83 -16.19
CA ALA A 29 52.48 8.14 -16.35
C ALA A 29 51.96 8.62 -14.99
N LYS A 30 51.25 9.76 -14.97
CA LYS A 30 50.50 10.14 -13.76
C LYS A 30 49.64 8.94 -13.33
N PRO A 31 49.59 8.57 -12.04
CA PRO A 31 48.67 7.58 -11.54
C PRO A 31 47.24 7.87 -12.00
N GLY A 32 46.42 6.83 -12.16
CA GLY A 32 44.99 7.02 -12.35
C GLY A 32 44.35 7.39 -11.02
N SER A 33 43.11 7.86 -11.06
CA SER A 33 42.34 8.19 -9.85
C SER A 33 40.87 7.85 -10.05
N VAL A 34 40.19 7.49 -8.96
CA VAL A 34 38.74 7.65 -8.88
C VAL A 34 38.45 9.14 -8.96
N VAL A 35 37.43 9.53 -9.73
CA VAL A 35 37.01 10.92 -9.91
C VAL A 35 35.55 11.14 -9.52
N TYR A 36 34.78 10.08 -9.31
CA TYR A 36 33.41 10.13 -8.80
C TYR A 36 33.01 8.77 -8.25
N SER A 37 32.13 8.78 -7.24
CA SER A 37 31.44 7.59 -6.76
C SER A 37 29.97 7.90 -6.51
N TYR A 38 29.13 6.88 -6.66
CA TYR A 38 27.79 6.82 -6.09
C TYR A 38 27.71 5.56 -5.21
N PRO A 39 27.28 5.65 -3.95
CA PRO A 39 27.12 6.87 -3.17
C PRO A 39 28.41 7.71 -3.11
N ALA A 40 28.26 9.00 -2.83
CA ALA A 40 29.40 9.86 -2.54
C ALA A 40 30.03 9.46 -1.20
N ASP A 41 31.34 9.66 -1.03
CA ASP A 41 31.99 9.43 0.26
C ASP A 41 31.36 10.30 1.35
N GLY A 42 30.99 9.68 2.47
CA GLY A 42 30.22 10.24 3.57
C GLY A 42 28.71 10.39 3.33
N GLN A 43 28.15 9.88 2.24
CA GLN A 43 26.71 10.01 1.97
C GLN A 43 25.88 9.14 2.93
N SER A 44 24.91 9.76 3.58
CA SER A 44 23.89 9.10 4.41
C SER A 44 22.58 8.91 3.62
N GLU A 45 21.64 8.14 4.18
CA GLU A 45 20.30 7.91 3.61
C GLU A 45 20.30 7.23 2.22
N VAL A 46 21.33 6.43 1.92
CA VAL A 46 21.39 5.67 0.67
C VAL A 46 20.32 4.57 0.67
N SER A 47 19.56 4.40 -0.41
CA SER A 47 18.62 3.28 -0.50
C SER A 47 19.37 1.95 -0.34
N PRO A 48 18.86 0.99 0.46
CA PRO A 48 19.50 -0.30 0.55
C PRO A 48 19.35 -1.14 -0.75
N LYS A 49 18.54 -0.68 -1.72
CA LYS A 49 18.40 -1.27 -3.06
C LYS A 49 19.33 -0.61 -4.11
N ALA A 50 20.14 0.38 -3.74
CA ALA A 50 20.92 1.15 -4.69
C ALA A 50 22.07 0.34 -5.33
N ASP A 51 22.23 0.48 -6.64
CA ASP A 51 23.49 0.16 -7.32
C ASP A 51 24.57 1.18 -6.93
N LEU A 52 25.83 0.74 -6.91
CA LEU A 52 26.98 1.60 -6.65
C LEU A 52 27.71 1.91 -7.97
N VAL A 53 28.41 3.03 -8.04
CA VAL A 53 29.12 3.48 -9.24
C VAL A 53 30.48 4.01 -8.86
N LEU A 54 31.52 3.63 -9.60
CA LEU A 54 32.85 4.23 -9.54
C LEU A 54 33.23 4.76 -10.91
N ARG A 55 33.69 6.01 -10.98
CA ARG A 55 34.24 6.60 -12.21
C ARG A 55 35.70 6.92 -12.04
N PHE A 56 36.46 6.69 -13.11
CA PHE A 56 37.91 6.81 -13.13
C PHE A 56 38.39 7.86 -14.14
N SER A 57 39.56 8.45 -13.88
CA SER A 57 40.21 9.41 -14.77
C SER A 57 40.58 8.79 -16.14
N ASN A 58 40.76 7.48 -16.18
CA ASN A 58 41.19 6.70 -17.33
C ASN A 58 40.39 5.40 -17.40
N ALA A 59 40.23 4.83 -18.61
CA ALA A 59 39.55 3.55 -18.76
C ALA A 59 40.33 2.45 -18.02
N LEU A 60 39.61 1.61 -17.27
CA LEU A 60 40.17 0.42 -16.65
C LEU A 60 40.69 -0.54 -17.72
N SER A 61 41.87 -1.11 -17.48
CA SER A 61 42.46 -2.17 -18.31
C SER A 61 42.62 -3.48 -17.55
N ASP A 62 42.20 -3.50 -16.29
CA ASP A 62 42.21 -4.66 -15.43
C ASP A 62 41.19 -5.71 -15.89
N ASN A 63 41.58 -6.99 -15.85
CA ASN A 63 40.70 -8.09 -16.23
C ASN A 63 39.96 -8.69 -15.01
N ASP A 64 40.38 -8.36 -13.79
CA ASP A 64 39.81 -8.87 -12.54
C ASP A 64 39.49 -7.71 -11.58
N VAL A 65 38.67 -6.77 -12.05
CA VAL A 65 38.25 -5.61 -11.25
C VAL A 65 37.46 -6.06 -10.02
N ALA A 66 36.53 -7.00 -10.19
CA ALA A 66 35.66 -7.48 -9.11
C ALA A 66 36.46 -8.17 -7.99
N GLY A 67 37.49 -8.97 -8.31
CA GLY A 67 38.33 -9.62 -7.30
C GLY A 67 39.18 -8.66 -6.47
N LYS A 68 39.32 -7.40 -6.90
CA LYS A 68 40.12 -6.38 -6.22
C LYS A 68 39.29 -5.41 -5.38
N ILE A 69 38.00 -5.25 -5.68
CA ILE A 69 37.10 -4.38 -4.92
C ILE A 69 36.49 -5.16 -3.76
N ARG A 70 36.36 -4.52 -2.60
CA ARG A 70 35.65 -5.05 -1.45
C ARG A 70 34.60 -4.07 -0.98
N ILE A 71 33.43 -4.59 -0.65
CA ILE A 71 32.36 -3.85 0.02
C ILE A 71 32.13 -4.53 1.35
N THR A 72 32.27 -3.80 2.45
CA THR A 72 32.09 -4.38 3.79
C THR A 72 31.38 -3.42 4.72
N ASP A 73 30.62 -3.98 5.66
CA ASP A 73 30.04 -3.27 6.81
C ASP A 73 30.94 -3.37 8.07
N GLY A 74 32.20 -3.76 7.88
CA GLY A 74 33.16 -4.02 8.96
C GLY A 74 33.06 -5.42 9.58
N SER A 75 31.99 -6.16 9.34
CA SER A 75 31.78 -7.53 9.84
C SER A 75 31.69 -8.58 8.75
N THR A 76 31.01 -8.25 7.66
CA THR A 76 30.68 -9.14 6.53
C THR A 76 31.06 -8.45 5.23
N GLU A 77 31.47 -9.24 4.24
CA GLU A 77 31.73 -8.77 2.88
C GLU A 77 30.48 -9.00 2.04
N VAL A 78 30.11 -8.00 1.23
CA VAL A 78 28.94 -8.05 0.35
C VAL A 78 29.36 -8.64 -0.99
N GLY A 79 28.63 -9.66 -1.46
CA GLY A 79 28.77 -10.18 -2.82
C GLY A 79 28.18 -9.21 -3.83
N PHE A 80 28.80 -9.08 -5.00
CA PHE A 80 28.36 -8.18 -6.05
C PHE A 80 28.81 -8.64 -7.44
N SER A 81 28.18 -8.05 -8.45
CA SER A 81 28.60 -8.10 -9.85
C SER A 81 29.00 -6.72 -10.35
N THR A 82 29.76 -6.65 -11.44
CA THR A 82 30.24 -5.36 -11.99
C THR A 82 30.01 -5.25 -13.49
N GLU A 83 29.63 -4.07 -13.96
CA GLU A 83 29.49 -3.74 -15.38
C GLU A 83 30.34 -2.52 -15.77
N SER A 84 31.11 -2.62 -16.85
CA SER A 84 31.93 -1.53 -17.37
C SER A 84 31.11 -0.60 -18.27
N VAL A 85 31.09 0.68 -17.92
CA VAL A 85 30.34 1.76 -18.59
C VAL A 85 31.31 2.81 -19.18
N ASP A 86 30.83 3.59 -20.16
CA ASP A 86 31.58 4.71 -20.77
C ASP A 86 32.98 4.29 -21.25
N GLN A 87 33.05 3.17 -22.00
CA GLN A 87 34.29 2.60 -22.53
C GLN A 87 35.32 2.25 -21.43
N GLY A 88 34.85 1.76 -20.29
CA GLY A 88 35.69 1.35 -19.14
C GLY A 88 36.06 2.49 -18.21
N ARG A 89 35.54 3.70 -18.40
CA ARG A 89 35.78 4.84 -17.50
C ARG A 89 34.86 4.87 -16.30
N SER A 90 33.75 4.15 -16.33
CA SER A 90 32.88 3.96 -15.19
C SER A 90 32.63 2.47 -14.95
N LEU A 91 32.32 2.13 -13.71
CA LEU A 91 32.02 0.78 -13.27
C LEU A 91 30.75 0.84 -12.42
N THR A 92 29.68 0.21 -12.88
CA THR A 92 28.50 -0.05 -12.05
C THR A 92 28.75 -1.31 -11.24
N ILE A 93 28.38 -1.30 -9.97
CA ILE A 93 28.54 -2.41 -9.03
C ILE A 93 27.16 -2.70 -8.43
N SER A 94 26.64 -3.89 -8.72
CA SER A 94 25.32 -4.32 -8.27
C SER A 94 25.46 -5.38 -7.18
N PRO A 95 25.11 -5.07 -5.92
CA PRO A 95 25.08 -6.05 -4.84
C PRO A 95 24.21 -7.27 -5.19
N ASP A 96 24.59 -8.47 -4.73
CA ASP A 96 23.84 -9.72 -4.98
C ASP A 96 22.45 -9.74 -4.30
N GLY A 97 22.20 -8.81 -3.38
CA GLY A 97 20.93 -8.61 -2.71
C GLY A 97 20.87 -7.24 -2.03
N MET A 98 19.72 -6.92 -1.44
CA MET A 98 19.52 -5.66 -0.73
C MET A 98 20.57 -5.49 0.37
N LEU A 99 21.21 -4.32 0.43
CA LEU A 99 22.08 -3.93 1.53
C LEU A 99 21.26 -3.88 2.83
N ARG A 100 21.92 -4.07 3.97
CA ARG A 100 21.23 -4.01 5.26
C ARG A 100 20.78 -2.56 5.52
N PRO A 101 19.53 -2.32 5.95
CA PRO A 101 19.08 -0.98 6.34
C PRO A 101 19.87 -0.42 7.52
N GLY A 102 19.97 0.92 7.61
CA GLY A 102 20.60 1.63 8.72
C GLY A 102 22.06 1.24 8.99
N THR A 103 22.78 0.76 7.96
CA THR A 103 24.11 0.16 8.09
C THR A 103 25.15 0.99 7.36
N GLU A 104 26.31 1.18 8.00
CA GLU A 104 27.48 1.81 7.40
C GLU A 104 28.27 0.80 6.57
N TYR A 105 28.64 1.20 5.35
CA TYR A 105 29.42 0.41 4.41
C TYR A 105 30.66 1.16 3.95
N THR A 106 31.71 0.42 3.61
CA THR A 106 32.94 0.95 3.01
C THR A 106 33.29 0.19 1.74
N ILE A 107 33.63 0.92 0.68
CA ILE A 107 34.20 0.40 -0.56
C ILE A 107 35.73 0.62 -0.54
N GLU A 108 36.50 -0.45 -0.67
CA GLU A 108 37.97 -0.41 -0.66
C GLU A 108 38.57 -1.23 -1.80
N PHE A 109 39.81 -0.91 -2.19
CA PHE A 109 40.57 -1.71 -3.15
C PHE A 109 41.60 -2.55 -2.39
N SER A 110 41.44 -3.87 -2.42
CA SER A 110 42.38 -4.82 -1.80
C SER A 110 43.73 -4.87 -2.52
N GLU A 111 43.75 -4.52 -3.81
CA GLU A 111 44.94 -4.29 -4.62
C GLU A 111 44.70 -3.07 -5.53
N GLU A 112 45.76 -2.38 -5.95
CA GLU A 112 45.63 -1.29 -6.91
C GLU A 112 44.99 -1.78 -8.23
N LEU A 113 44.03 -1.01 -8.74
CA LEU A 113 43.41 -1.26 -10.04
C LEU A 113 44.32 -0.77 -11.16
N GLU A 114 44.37 -1.49 -12.28
CA GLU A 114 45.13 -1.07 -13.47
C GLU A 114 44.23 -0.35 -14.50
N ALA A 115 44.67 0.83 -14.93
CA ALA A 115 44.05 1.61 -15.99
C ALA A 115 44.99 1.81 -17.19
N GLU A 116 44.41 2.24 -18.31
CA GLU A 116 45.08 2.41 -19.60
C GLU A 116 46.46 3.07 -19.44
N GLY A 117 47.47 2.50 -20.11
CA GLY A 117 48.84 3.00 -20.06
C GLY A 117 49.62 2.58 -18.81
N GLY A 118 49.18 1.51 -18.12
CA GLY A 118 49.85 0.96 -16.93
C GLY A 118 49.74 1.87 -15.71
N ARG A 119 48.63 2.60 -15.60
CA ARG A 119 48.37 3.53 -14.50
C ARG A 119 47.75 2.77 -13.36
N LEU A 120 48.33 2.88 -12.17
CA LEU A 120 47.78 2.27 -10.96
C LEU A 120 46.82 3.25 -10.29
N ILE A 121 45.71 2.72 -9.78
CA ILE A 121 44.67 3.43 -9.03
C ILE A 121 44.59 2.77 -7.65
N GLY A 122 45.05 3.49 -6.63
CA GLY A 122 44.89 3.06 -5.23
C GLY A 122 43.47 3.28 -4.72
N THR A 123 43.21 2.79 -3.52
CA THR A 123 41.94 3.03 -2.82
C THR A 123 41.67 4.53 -2.71
N PRO A 124 40.47 5.00 -3.10
CA PRO A 124 40.10 6.40 -2.95
C PRO A 124 40.01 6.80 -1.47
N ASN A 125 40.12 8.09 -1.20
CA ASN A 125 39.86 8.69 0.10
C ASN A 125 39.44 10.14 -0.19
N ALA A 126 38.19 10.50 0.11
CA ALA A 126 37.71 11.87 0.07
C ALA A 126 37.50 12.44 1.49
N ILE A 127 37.16 11.58 2.45
CA ILE A 127 37.02 11.90 3.87
C ILE A 127 38.03 11.07 4.65
N ASP A 128 38.63 11.64 5.70
CA ASP A 128 39.70 11.12 6.60
C ASP A 128 40.08 9.61 6.54
N ALA A 129 39.12 8.67 6.46
CA ALA A 129 39.35 7.22 6.34
C ALA A 129 39.62 6.75 4.89
N GLU A 130 40.47 5.73 4.72
CA GLU A 130 40.68 5.13 3.39
C GLU A 130 39.41 4.38 2.93
N GLY A 131 39.02 4.53 1.67
CA GLY A 131 37.79 3.97 1.09
C GLY A 131 36.73 5.03 0.76
N ILE A 132 35.57 4.56 0.30
CA ILE A 132 34.34 5.35 0.16
C ILE A 132 33.38 4.86 1.23
N GLN A 133 33.02 5.71 2.19
CA GLN A 133 32.08 5.39 3.26
C GLN A 133 30.68 5.89 2.92
N PHE A 134 29.65 5.10 3.22
CA PHE A 134 28.25 5.54 3.11
C PHE A 134 27.35 4.80 4.09
N THR A 135 26.20 5.37 4.41
CA THR A 135 25.20 4.75 5.31
C THR A 135 23.87 4.58 4.60
N THR A 136 23.29 3.39 4.71
CA THR A 136 21.95 3.12 4.17
C THR A 136 20.86 3.69 5.07
N ARG A 137 19.72 4.08 4.48
CA ARG A 137 18.50 4.43 5.23
C ARG A 137 17.87 3.21 5.93
N GLY A 138 16.97 3.44 6.89
CA GLY A 138 16.12 2.40 7.50
C GLY A 138 15.13 1.75 6.50
N ALA A 139 14.44 0.68 6.90
CA ALA A 139 13.76 -0.26 5.99
C ALA A 139 12.43 0.21 5.35
N LEU A 140 11.73 1.20 5.92
CA LEU A 140 10.37 1.65 5.55
C LEU A 140 9.27 0.59 5.84
N SER A 141 9.40 -0.11 6.96
CA SER A 141 8.50 -1.21 7.38
C SER A 141 7.42 -0.79 8.39
N GLY A 142 7.58 0.36 9.03
CA GLY A 142 6.79 0.79 10.20
C GLY A 142 7.22 0.12 11.51
N ILE A 143 8.19 -0.81 11.48
CA ILE A 143 8.75 -1.51 12.65
C ILE A 143 9.98 -0.76 13.15
N ALA A 144 9.97 -0.40 14.44
CA ALA A 144 10.96 0.52 15.03
C ALA A 144 12.40 0.06 14.82
N ALA A 145 12.72 -1.20 15.12
CA ALA A 145 14.08 -1.72 15.03
C ALA A 145 14.62 -1.87 13.60
N LEU A 146 13.74 -1.83 12.58
CA LEU A 146 14.14 -1.87 11.17
C LEU A 146 14.25 -0.46 10.57
N ASP A 147 13.47 0.48 11.08
CA ASP A 147 13.33 1.83 10.52
C ASP A 147 14.17 2.88 11.26
N ASN A 148 14.42 2.74 12.56
CA ASN A 148 15.21 3.67 13.35
C ASN A 148 16.70 3.49 13.08
N LEU A 149 17.42 4.61 12.94
CA LEU A 149 18.87 4.64 12.76
C LEU A 149 19.63 4.70 14.10
N ASP A 150 18.96 5.17 15.16
CA ASP A 150 19.50 5.19 16.52
C ASP A 150 18.38 4.88 17.53
N THR A 151 18.79 4.35 18.69
CA THR A 151 17.95 4.18 19.87
C THR A 151 17.39 5.50 20.43
N GLY A 152 18.09 6.62 20.26
CA GLY A 152 17.62 7.93 20.71
C GLY A 152 16.98 8.73 19.58
N PHE A 153 15.89 9.46 19.86
CA PHE A 153 15.28 10.37 18.89
C PHE A 153 15.98 11.73 18.87
N ALA A 154 16.72 12.02 17.79
CA ALA A 154 17.56 13.20 17.65
C ALA A 154 17.66 13.67 16.19
N VAL A 155 18.17 14.89 15.99
CA VAL A 155 18.66 15.35 14.69
C VAL A 155 20.03 14.71 14.45
N ALA A 156 20.12 13.84 13.45
CA ALA A 156 21.37 13.21 13.05
C ALA A 156 22.24 14.17 12.23
N GLU A 157 21.62 14.95 11.34
CA GLU A 157 22.31 15.85 10.42
C GLU A 157 21.46 17.08 10.10
N MET A 158 22.10 18.24 9.96
CA MET A 158 21.50 19.46 9.39
C MET A 158 22.35 19.97 8.22
N ILE A 159 21.70 20.23 7.08
CA ILE A 159 22.33 20.77 5.86
C ILE A 159 21.56 22.02 5.43
N PRO A 160 22.22 23.17 5.23
CA PRO A 160 23.60 23.49 5.61
C PRO A 160 23.79 23.61 7.13
N SER A 161 25.03 23.50 7.60
CA SER A 161 25.39 23.71 9.02
C SER A 161 26.69 24.52 9.14
N ALA A 162 26.85 25.25 10.25
CA ALA A 162 28.10 25.97 10.52
C ALA A 162 29.32 25.02 10.62
N ASN A 163 29.10 23.74 10.94
CA ASN A 163 30.14 22.77 11.24
C ASN A 163 30.39 21.73 10.13
N ASN A 164 29.58 21.69 9.07
CA ASN A 164 29.79 20.77 7.93
C ASN A 164 30.41 21.48 6.70
N THR A 165 30.61 20.75 5.61
CA THR A 165 31.15 21.29 4.34
C THR A 165 30.22 22.36 3.72
N PHE A 166 28.91 22.19 3.90
CA PHE A 166 27.88 23.05 3.33
C PHE A 166 27.53 24.18 4.30
N LYS A 167 28.21 25.32 4.17
CA LYS A 167 27.97 26.47 5.06
C LYS A 167 26.63 27.17 4.77
N PRO A 168 25.98 27.77 5.77
CA PRO A 168 24.76 28.55 5.58
C PRO A 168 24.99 29.79 4.70
N MET A 169 24.06 30.02 3.78
CA MET A 169 24.02 31.13 2.83
C MET A 169 22.72 31.91 3.01
N ASN A 170 22.66 33.15 2.53
CA ASN A 170 21.48 34.00 2.69
C ASN A 170 20.21 33.44 2.01
N PHE A 171 20.34 32.72 0.89
CA PHE A 171 19.26 31.97 0.24
C PHE A 171 19.15 30.48 0.66
N SER A 172 19.64 30.09 1.84
CA SER A 172 19.64 28.69 2.26
C SER A 172 18.29 28.20 2.80
N THR A 173 17.89 27.04 2.30
CA THR A 173 16.90 26.15 2.92
C THR A 173 17.60 25.19 3.88
N PHE A 174 17.06 24.99 5.08
CA PHE A 174 17.62 24.09 6.09
C PHE A 174 16.91 22.74 6.08
N ARG A 175 17.67 21.66 5.94
CA ARG A 175 17.19 20.27 5.89
C ARG A 175 17.76 19.48 7.05
N LEU A 176 16.90 18.88 7.84
CA LEU A 176 17.28 18.06 8.98
C LEU A 176 16.92 16.60 8.68
N ARG A 177 17.88 15.70 8.93
CA ARG A 177 17.69 14.25 8.92
C ARG A 177 17.65 13.77 10.36
N LEU A 178 16.58 13.07 10.73
CA LEU A 178 16.37 12.57 12.09
C LEU A 178 16.77 11.10 12.20
N THR A 179 17.03 10.65 13.42
CA THR A 179 17.32 9.23 13.72
C THR A 179 16.08 8.33 13.72
N GLN A 180 14.90 8.91 13.92
CA GLN A 180 13.61 8.21 13.98
C GLN A 180 12.52 9.01 13.25
N ALA A 181 11.42 8.37 12.90
CA ALA A 181 10.30 9.02 12.20
C ALA A 181 9.49 9.92 13.15
N VAL A 182 9.11 11.10 12.65
CA VAL A 182 8.21 12.03 13.34
C VAL A 182 6.79 11.48 13.38
N HIS A 183 6.08 11.68 14.49
CA HIS A 183 4.66 11.37 14.57
C HIS A 183 3.86 12.24 13.58
N PRO A 184 2.94 11.70 12.75
CA PRO A 184 2.19 12.49 11.77
C PRO A 184 1.40 13.67 12.38
N GLU A 185 0.88 13.50 13.59
CA GLU A 185 0.14 14.53 14.35
C GLU A 185 1.04 15.42 15.25
N TRP A 186 2.33 15.59 14.90
CA TRP A 186 3.30 16.26 15.76
C TRP A 186 2.91 17.67 16.20
N LYS A 187 2.23 18.45 15.34
CA LYS A 187 1.76 19.81 15.67
C LYS A 187 0.73 19.78 16.80
N GLU A 188 -0.25 18.87 16.70
CA GLU A 188 -1.33 18.73 17.68
C GLU A 188 -0.80 18.23 19.03
N GLN A 189 0.25 17.40 18.99
CA GLN A 189 0.95 16.91 20.17
C GLN A 189 1.96 17.92 20.76
N GLY A 190 2.03 19.14 20.22
CA GLY A 190 2.81 20.25 20.80
C GLY A 190 4.26 20.35 20.32
N GLY A 191 4.63 19.62 19.27
CA GLY A 191 5.92 19.78 18.60
C GLY A 191 6.05 21.15 17.93
N ILE A 192 7.26 21.71 17.96
CA ILE A 192 7.56 23.03 17.42
C ILE A 192 8.80 22.94 16.55
N ILE A 193 8.70 23.40 15.32
CA ILE A 193 9.80 23.54 14.36
C ILE A 193 9.77 24.98 13.85
N GLU A 194 10.85 25.73 14.05
CA GLU A 194 10.90 27.15 13.70
C GLU A 194 12.32 27.63 13.36
N LEU A 195 12.40 28.67 12.55
CA LEU A 195 13.59 29.49 12.36
C LEU A 195 13.38 30.81 13.11
N LYS A 196 14.36 31.25 13.89
CA LYS A 196 14.32 32.50 14.65
C LYS A 196 15.40 33.47 14.22
N ASP A 197 15.12 34.76 14.25
CA ASP A 197 16.09 35.83 14.04
C ASP A 197 16.93 36.10 15.31
N GLY A 198 17.86 37.06 15.22
CA GLY A 198 18.73 37.45 16.35
C GLY A 198 18.01 38.13 17.52
N ASN A 199 16.74 38.51 17.35
CA ASN A 199 15.87 39.04 18.41
C ASN A 199 15.02 37.94 19.06
N GLY A 200 15.04 36.72 18.52
CA GLY A 200 14.22 35.59 18.93
C GLY A 200 12.81 35.59 18.31
N GLU A 201 12.56 36.44 17.31
CA GLU A 201 11.31 36.48 16.55
C GLU A 201 11.30 35.38 15.47
N THR A 202 10.14 34.75 15.24
CA THR A 202 9.99 33.70 14.23
C THR A 202 10.12 34.29 12.83
N VAL A 203 10.96 33.68 12.01
CA VAL A 203 11.13 33.97 10.59
C VAL A 203 10.05 33.21 9.80
N PRO A 204 9.30 33.86 8.90
CA PRO A 204 8.36 33.18 8.03
C PRO A 204 9.07 32.12 7.18
N ALA A 205 8.58 30.88 7.21
CA ALA A 205 9.16 29.75 6.49
C ALA A 205 8.11 28.68 6.18
N THR A 206 8.27 28.01 5.03
CA THR A 206 7.58 26.75 4.75
C THR A 206 8.24 25.64 5.56
N VAL A 207 7.47 24.89 6.34
CA VAL A 207 7.97 23.73 7.11
C VAL A 207 7.34 22.45 6.58
N LEU A 208 8.17 21.58 5.99
CA LEU A 208 7.77 20.26 5.49
C LEU A 208 8.27 19.18 6.44
N VAL A 209 7.44 18.20 6.75
CA VAL A 209 7.79 17.07 7.62
C VAL A 209 7.22 15.79 7.04
N ASN A 210 8.08 14.83 6.71
CA ASN A 210 7.67 13.50 6.27
C ASN A 210 8.68 12.45 6.75
N GLY A 211 8.22 11.44 7.49
CA GLY A 211 9.09 10.41 8.05
C GLY A 211 10.20 10.99 8.93
N ARG A 212 11.46 10.79 8.52
CA ARG A 212 12.66 11.30 9.22
C ARG A 212 13.17 12.64 8.68
N TYR A 213 12.46 13.26 7.75
CA TYR A 213 12.92 14.47 7.06
C TYR A 213 12.14 15.70 7.52
N ILE A 214 12.87 16.77 7.80
CA ILE A 214 12.32 18.11 8.03
C ILE A 214 13.00 19.08 7.06
N THR A 215 12.21 19.89 6.37
CA THR A 215 12.70 21.02 5.58
C THR A 215 12.12 22.32 6.12
N ILE A 216 12.98 23.32 6.31
CA ILE A 216 12.64 24.68 6.73
C ILE A 216 13.13 25.63 5.64
N ASP A 217 12.20 26.16 4.86
CA ASP A 217 12.47 27.02 3.71
C ASP A 217 11.99 28.44 3.99
N PRO A 218 12.89 29.40 4.30
CA PRO A 218 12.51 30.78 4.56
C PRO A 218 11.76 31.39 3.37
N CYS A 219 10.72 32.20 3.64
CA CYS A 219 10.16 33.08 2.62
C CYS A 219 9.98 34.50 3.19
N LEU A 220 10.91 35.37 2.82
CA LEU A 220 11.01 36.76 3.25
C LEU A 220 10.56 37.76 2.20
N ALA A 221 10.18 37.29 1.01
CA ALA A 221 9.67 38.14 -0.06
C ALA A 221 8.33 38.80 0.31
N ASP A 222 8.02 39.91 -0.37
CA ASP A 222 6.79 40.70 -0.13
C ASP A 222 5.49 39.91 -0.39
N SER A 223 5.56 38.80 -1.14
CA SER A 223 4.41 37.93 -1.42
C SER A 223 4.82 36.48 -1.69
N PRO A 224 3.93 35.49 -1.47
CA PRO A 224 4.25 34.07 -1.68
C PRO A 224 4.74 33.71 -3.08
N GLN A 225 4.24 34.40 -4.11
CA GLN A 225 4.65 34.21 -5.51
C GLN A 225 6.14 34.56 -5.76
N LEU A 226 6.72 35.35 -4.85
CA LEU A 226 8.10 35.82 -4.92
C LEU A 226 9.04 35.02 -4.00
N CYS A 227 8.55 34.01 -3.29
CA CYS A 227 9.44 33.07 -2.59
C CYS A 227 10.38 32.39 -3.62
N GLY A 228 11.63 32.13 -3.23
CA GLY A 228 12.68 31.57 -4.09
C GLY A 228 13.27 32.54 -5.12
N ARG A 229 12.91 33.83 -5.08
CA ARG A 229 13.44 34.88 -5.99
C ARG A 229 14.62 35.65 -5.37
N GLU A 230 15.20 36.57 -6.15
CA GLU A 230 16.40 37.33 -5.76
C GLU A 230 16.25 38.07 -4.43
N ASP A 231 15.05 38.60 -4.13
CA ASP A 231 14.75 39.31 -2.88
C ASP A 231 14.43 38.37 -1.70
N ASP A 232 14.22 37.07 -1.96
CA ASP A 232 13.94 36.07 -0.93
C ASP A 232 15.23 35.52 -0.32
N VAL A 233 15.81 36.32 0.58
CA VAL A 233 17.07 36.02 1.25
C VAL A 233 17.07 36.48 2.70
N LEU A 234 17.69 35.68 3.57
CA LEU A 234 18.06 36.04 4.93
C LEU A 234 19.07 37.21 4.93
N ASN A 235 19.12 38.00 6.01
CA ASN A 235 20.11 39.04 6.15
C ASN A 235 21.51 38.43 6.38
N SER A 236 22.43 38.70 5.45
CA SER A 236 23.81 38.23 5.54
C SER A 236 24.53 38.77 6.78
N GLY A 237 25.19 37.89 7.52
CA GLY A 237 25.94 38.24 8.73
C GLY A 237 25.10 38.43 10.00
N GLU A 238 23.77 38.34 9.93
CA GLU A 238 22.91 38.24 11.11
C GLU A 238 22.89 36.79 11.63
N THR A 239 22.59 36.63 12.93
CA THR A 239 22.48 35.31 13.54
C THR A 239 21.03 34.86 13.52
N TYR A 240 20.80 33.64 13.04
CA TYR A 240 19.53 32.96 13.08
C TYR A 240 19.66 31.67 13.89
N THR A 241 18.56 31.17 14.43
CA THR A 241 18.52 29.92 15.20
C THR A 241 17.49 28.97 14.60
N VAL A 242 17.94 27.81 14.11
CA VAL A 242 17.06 26.68 13.80
C VAL A 242 16.71 26.00 15.12
N SER A 243 15.42 25.82 15.40
CA SER A 243 14.93 25.26 16.67
C SER A 243 13.87 24.19 16.43
N VAL A 244 14.11 23.01 17.00
CA VAL A 244 13.13 21.92 17.12
C VAL A 244 12.89 21.64 18.60
N ARG A 245 11.64 21.61 19.06
CA ARG A 245 11.30 21.37 20.48
C ARG A 245 10.08 20.45 20.61
N ASN A 246 10.10 19.60 21.63
CA ASN A 246 9.03 18.68 21.99
C ASN A 246 8.48 17.88 20.80
N LEU A 247 9.33 17.49 19.85
CA LEU A 247 8.87 16.83 18.63
C LEU A 247 8.62 15.35 18.95
N PRO A 248 7.36 14.86 18.88
CA PRO A 248 7.05 13.46 19.14
C PRO A 248 7.47 12.56 17.98
N GLY A 249 7.98 11.38 18.32
CA GLY A 249 8.32 10.32 17.38
C GLY A 249 7.17 9.35 17.21
N LEU A 250 7.11 8.69 16.06
CA LEU A 250 6.06 7.72 15.73
C LEU A 250 5.98 6.54 16.72
N HIS A 251 7.09 6.23 17.40
CA HIS A 251 7.19 5.11 18.34
C HIS A 251 7.14 5.55 19.82
N GLY A 252 6.63 6.77 20.10
CA GLY A 252 6.42 7.27 21.46
C GLY A 252 7.60 8.01 22.10
N ASP A 253 8.79 7.98 21.48
CA ASP A 253 9.92 8.82 21.88
C ASP A 253 9.63 10.31 21.62
N THR A 254 10.39 11.21 22.26
CA THR A 254 10.27 12.66 22.03
C THR A 254 11.63 13.31 21.92
N LEU A 255 11.86 14.05 20.83
CA LEU A 255 13.01 14.94 20.70
C LEU A 255 12.72 16.21 21.51
N GLY A 256 13.34 16.29 22.69
CA GLY A 256 13.09 17.38 23.64
C GLY A 256 13.48 18.77 23.10
N GLU A 257 14.74 18.93 22.67
CA GLU A 257 15.23 20.18 22.08
C GLU A 257 16.43 19.92 21.15
N PHE A 258 16.44 20.59 20.00
CA PHE A 258 17.59 20.79 19.13
C PHE A 258 17.65 22.26 18.74
N THR A 259 18.82 22.87 18.86
CA THR A 259 19.04 24.26 18.47
C THR A 259 20.39 24.39 17.78
N GLU A 260 20.42 25.05 16.63
CA GLU A 260 21.66 25.40 15.95
C GLU A 260 21.65 26.88 15.51
N GLU A 261 22.69 27.61 15.92
CA GLU A 261 22.91 28.99 15.48
C GLU A 261 23.61 29.00 14.11
N VAL A 262 23.07 29.75 13.17
CA VAL A 262 23.58 29.91 11.82
C VAL A 262 23.82 31.38 11.51
N THR A 263 24.87 31.68 10.74
CA THR A 263 25.18 33.04 10.27
C THR A 263 25.33 32.98 8.75
N PRO A 264 24.26 33.32 7.99
CA PRO A 264 24.26 33.24 6.54
C PRO A 264 25.34 34.12 5.90
N ARG A 265 26.09 33.57 4.94
CA ARG A 265 27.02 34.32 4.09
C ARG A 265 26.28 34.93 2.91
N ASP A 266 26.75 36.09 2.47
CA ASP A 266 26.25 36.77 1.28
C ASP A 266 26.61 36.01 -0.02
N THR A 267 25.66 35.92 -0.93
CA THR A 267 25.79 35.24 -2.23
C THR A 267 25.75 36.19 -3.41
N SER A 268 25.38 37.45 -3.18
CA SER A 268 25.18 38.44 -4.22
C SER A 268 26.50 39.00 -4.81
N PRO A 269 26.50 39.44 -6.08
CA PRO A 269 25.41 39.30 -7.07
C PRO A 269 25.30 37.86 -7.60
N THR A 270 24.08 37.38 -7.80
CA THR A 270 23.83 36.03 -8.32
C THR A 270 23.75 36.00 -9.85
N VAL A 271 23.83 34.80 -10.45
CA VAL A 271 23.64 34.56 -11.89
C VAL A 271 22.62 33.47 -12.09
N VAL A 272 21.58 33.75 -12.89
CA VAL A 272 20.58 32.75 -13.27
C VAL A 272 21.03 32.01 -14.53
N LEU A 273 21.01 30.68 -14.48
CA LEU A 273 21.26 29.79 -15.61
C LEU A 273 20.02 28.94 -15.86
N PHE A 274 19.59 28.90 -17.12
CA PHE A 274 18.60 27.92 -17.57
C PHE A 274 19.31 26.59 -17.86
N GLN A 275 18.93 25.56 -17.11
CA GLN A 275 19.45 24.21 -17.21
C GLN A 275 18.43 23.35 -17.96
N GLN A 276 18.73 23.04 -19.22
CA GLN A 276 17.84 22.25 -20.06
C GLN A 276 17.96 20.77 -19.69
N VAL A 277 16.82 20.11 -19.49
CA VAL A 277 16.73 18.65 -19.36
C VAL A 277 16.87 18.05 -20.75
N ILE A 278 17.83 17.14 -20.92
CA ILE A 278 18.20 16.60 -22.22
C ILE A 278 17.45 15.30 -22.52
N ASP A 279 16.71 15.27 -23.63
CA ASP A 279 16.07 14.06 -24.13
C ASP A 279 17.12 12.98 -24.46
N SER A 280 16.89 11.75 -24.03
CA SER A 280 17.71 10.60 -24.40
C SER A 280 17.61 10.28 -25.90
N GLY A 281 16.61 10.79 -26.60
CA GLY A 281 16.24 10.42 -27.97
C GLY A 281 14.90 9.68 -28.01
N LEU A 282 14.49 9.10 -26.88
CA LEU A 282 13.21 8.40 -26.76
C LEU A 282 12.01 9.34 -26.95
N GLY A 283 12.06 10.56 -26.40
CA GLY A 283 11.01 11.56 -26.62
C GLY A 283 10.90 12.00 -28.08
N ALA A 284 11.98 11.86 -28.84
CA ALA A 284 12.04 12.09 -30.28
C ALA A 284 11.70 10.85 -31.13
N GLY A 285 11.36 9.71 -30.51
CA GLY A 285 10.98 8.46 -31.17
C GLY A 285 12.13 7.56 -31.63
N GLU A 286 13.34 7.76 -31.09
CA GLU A 286 14.45 6.81 -31.29
C GLU A 286 14.20 5.50 -30.53
N ASP A 287 14.88 4.43 -30.94
CA ASP A 287 14.84 3.15 -30.23
C ASP A 287 15.77 3.17 -29.01
N GLU A 288 15.43 2.40 -27.97
CA GLU A 288 16.18 2.35 -26.71
C GLU A 288 17.65 1.93 -26.87
N ALA A 289 17.96 1.17 -27.93
CA ALA A 289 19.31 0.76 -28.25
C ALA A 289 20.18 1.92 -28.76
N SER A 290 19.59 2.92 -29.40
CA SER A 290 20.29 4.12 -29.89
C SER A 290 20.22 5.29 -28.92
N ALA A 291 19.31 5.24 -27.94
CA ALA A 291 19.11 6.28 -26.96
C ALA A 291 20.38 6.60 -26.16
N ARG A 292 20.55 7.88 -25.86
CA ARG A 292 21.68 8.43 -25.12
C ARG A 292 21.66 7.94 -23.67
N ARG A 293 22.81 7.45 -23.22
CA ARG A 293 23.02 6.87 -21.90
C ARG A 293 23.96 7.71 -21.06
N SER A 294 23.77 7.62 -19.75
CA SER A 294 24.59 8.27 -18.73
C SER A 294 26.01 7.73 -18.79
N ARG A 295 26.97 8.66 -18.74
CA ARG A 295 28.39 8.31 -18.63
C ARG A 295 28.72 7.72 -17.25
N LEU A 296 27.85 7.87 -16.27
CA LEU A 296 28.07 7.41 -14.90
C LEU A 296 27.70 5.93 -14.76
N ASN A 297 26.45 5.55 -15.08
CA ASN A 297 25.91 4.21 -14.83
C ASN A 297 25.34 3.49 -16.07
N GLY A 298 25.36 4.10 -17.25
CA GLY A 298 24.88 3.47 -18.49
C GLY A 298 23.36 3.40 -18.64
N GLN A 299 22.60 3.92 -17.66
CA GLN A 299 21.15 4.09 -17.76
C GLN A 299 20.79 5.21 -18.74
N LEU A 300 19.54 5.22 -19.21
CA LEU A 300 19.03 6.28 -20.09
C LEU A 300 19.05 7.62 -19.36
N ILE A 301 19.58 8.66 -20.01
CA ILE A 301 19.60 9.98 -19.37
C ILE A 301 18.18 10.55 -19.26
N ASN A 302 17.85 11.11 -18.10
CA ASN A 302 16.53 11.69 -17.80
C ASN A 302 15.38 10.70 -18.07
N GLY A 303 15.67 9.40 -18.05
CA GLY A 303 14.69 8.33 -18.12
C GLY A 303 14.39 7.82 -16.72
N VAL A 304 13.11 7.66 -16.39
CA VAL A 304 12.64 7.14 -15.12
C VAL A 304 11.94 5.80 -15.36
N THR A 305 12.43 4.76 -14.72
CA THR A 305 11.83 3.42 -14.73
C THR A 305 11.44 3.06 -13.30
N LEU A 306 10.19 2.66 -13.10
CA LEU A 306 9.66 2.22 -11.80
C LEU A 306 9.69 0.70 -11.76
N ASN A 307 10.33 0.12 -10.74
CA ASN A 307 10.31 -1.32 -10.51
C ASN A 307 9.46 -1.66 -9.29
N SER A 308 8.52 -2.58 -9.46
CA SER A 308 7.63 -3.04 -8.39
C SER A 308 7.03 -4.41 -8.71
N VAL A 309 6.50 -5.10 -7.71
CA VAL A 309 5.69 -6.31 -7.88
C VAL A 309 4.34 -5.95 -8.49
N LEU A 310 3.66 -4.91 -8.00
CA LEU A 310 2.32 -4.54 -8.48
C LEU A 310 2.31 -4.03 -9.93
N GLN A 311 3.24 -3.17 -10.32
CA GLN A 311 3.30 -2.60 -11.67
C GLN A 311 4.26 -3.35 -12.61
N GLY A 312 5.17 -4.18 -12.06
CA GLY A 312 6.28 -4.73 -12.82
C GLY A 312 7.37 -3.68 -13.09
N ILE A 313 8.08 -3.85 -14.21
CA ILE A 313 9.02 -2.84 -14.72
C ILE A 313 8.24 -1.91 -15.64
N ALA A 314 7.98 -0.68 -15.18
CA ALA A 314 7.25 0.34 -15.93
C ALA A 314 8.18 1.46 -16.37
N GLY A 315 8.18 1.76 -17.67
CA GLY A 315 9.01 2.80 -18.27
C GLY A 315 9.85 2.31 -19.45
N PRO A 316 10.80 3.13 -19.92
CA PRO A 316 11.21 4.42 -19.34
C PRO A 316 10.21 5.57 -19.64
N SER A 317 9.98 6.43 -18.64
CA SER A 317 9.36 7.76 -18.81
C SER A 317 10.45 8.80 -19.05
N GLN A 318 10.33 9.61 -20.10
CA GLN A 318 11.33 10.62 -20.46
C GLN A 318 10.99 11.97 -19.82
N GLN A 319 11.87 12.46 -18.93
CA GLN A 319 11.78 13.81 -18.38
C GLN A 319 12.18 14.85 -19.42
N THR A 320 11.49 15.99 -19.38
CA THR A 320 11.62 17.11 -20.32
C THR A 320 11.47 18.46 -19.60
N GLY A 321 11.79 19.55 -20.29
CA GLY A 321 11.71 20.91 -19.76
C GLY A 321 13.07 21.47 -19.35
N GLY A 322 13.10 22.28 -18.29
CA GLY A 322 14.32 22.88 -17.77
C GLY A 322 14.13 23.52 -16.40
N LEU A 323 15.23 23.74 -15.71
CA LEU A 323 15.28 24.34 -14.37
C LEU A 323 16.05 25.65 -14.41
N PHE A 324 15.58 26.65 -13.68
CA PHE A 324 16.33 27.89 -13.48
C PHE A 324 17.16 27.77 -12.20
N ALA A 325 18.48 27.68 -12.32
CA ALA A 325 19.37 27.72 -11.18
C ALA A 325 19.96 29.12 -10.99
N GLU A 326 19.85 29.63 -9.77
CA GLU A 326 20.51 30.83 -9.30
C GLU A 326 21.82 30.45 -8.62
N LEU A 327 22.95 30.83 -9.23
CA LEU A 327 24.30 30.56 -8.73
C LEU A 327 24.84 31.76 -7.97
N ALA A 328 25.52 31.51 -6.85
CA ALA A 328 26.21 32.55 -6.10
C ALA A 328 27.40 33.14 -6.87
N TYR A 329 27.88 34.32 -6.43
CA TYR A 329 28.99 35.01 -7.06
C TYR A 329 30.31 34.23 -6.91
N ALA A 330 30.69 33.42 -7.91
CA ALA A 330 31.87 32.55 -7.83
C ALA A 330 33.17 33.23 -7.33
N PRO A 331 33.51 34.48 -7.69
CA PRO A 331 34.70 35.16 -7.16
C PRO A 331 34.66 35.49 -5.66
N ALA A 332 33.49 35.39 -5.01
CA ALA A 332 33.36 35.53 -3.57
C ALA A 332 33.69 34.23 -2.81
N PHE A 333 33.93 33.11 -3.49
CA PHE A 333 34.23 31.81 -2.90
C PHE A 333 35.65 31.38 -3.27
N GLU A 334 36.37 30.77 -2.33
CA GLU A 334 37.70 30.23 -2.62
C GLU A 334 37.61 29.01 -3.55
N ALA A 335 38.72 28.65 -4.20
CA ALA A 335 38.72 27.60 -5.22
C ALA A 335 38.37 26.19 -4.69
N ASP A 336 38.64 25.97 -3.40
CA ASP A 336 38.36 24.77 -2.62
C ASP A 336 37.02 24.83 -1.85
N GLU A 337 36.32 25.96 -1.88
CA GLU A 337 34.99 26.10 -1.28
C GLU A 337 33.88 25.62 -2.24
N PRO A 338 32.82 24.96 -1.72
CA PRO A 338 31.61 24.69 -2.49
C PRO A 338 30.97 25.99 -2.98
N LEU A 339 30.65 26.08 -4.26
CA LEU A 339 29.86 27.17 -4.83
C LEU A 339 28.36 26.82 -4.75
N PRO A 340 27.56 27.52 -3.92
CA PRO A 340 26.15 27.21 -3.74
C PRO A 340 25.30 27.69 -4.93
N LEU A 341 24.22 26.96 -5.17
CA LEU A 341 23.15 27.31 -6.10
C LEU A 341 21.78 27.01 -5.49
N ARG A 342 20.75 27.70 -5.98
CA ARG A 342 19.34 27.49 -5.64
C ARG A 342 18.53 27.20 -6.90
N VAL A 343 17.59 26.27 -6.85
CA VAL A 343 16.48 26.19 -7.81
C VAL A 343 15.20 26.59 -7.07
N PRO A 344 14.45 27.60 -7.55
CA PRO A 344 13.30 28.13 -6.82
C PRO A 344 12.19 27.11 -6.57
N LYS A 345 11.54 27.21 -5.40
CA LYS A 345 10.24 26.61 -5.10
C LYS A 345 9.24 26.87 -6.24
N GLY A 346 8.37 25.89 -6.51
CA GLY A 346 7.40 25.94 -7.61
C GLY A 346 7.97 25.61 -8.99
N SER A 347 9.27 25.32 -9.12
CA SER A 347 9.82 24.79 -10.38
C SER A 347 9.22 23.42 -10.69
N VAL A 348 8.87 23.17 -11.96
CA VAL A 348 8.22 21.92 -12.41
C VAL A 348 9.08 21.18 -13.42
N LEU A 349 9.30 19.89 -13.19
CA LEU A 349 9.80 18.93 -14.18
C LEU A 349 8.63 18.14 -14.74
N ASN A 350 8.61 17.94 -16.06
CA ASN A 350 7.55 17.18 -16.75
C ASN A 350 8.13 15.89 -17.30
N SER A 351 7.35 14.81 -17.29
CA SER A 351 7.75 13.51 -17.82
C SER A 351 6.69 12.92 -18.74
N SER A 352 7.14 12.16 -19.74
CA SER A 352 6.24 11.50 -20.68
C SER A 352 5.32 10.49 -19.99
N SER A 353 4.15 10.27 -20.59
CA SER A 353 3.17 9.30 -20.13
C SER A 353 3.72 7.87 -20.08
N LEU A 354 3.24 7.08 -19.12
CA LEU A 354 3.50 5.65 -18.96
C LEU A 354 2.22 4.84 -19.13
N ASP A 355 2.33 3.68 -19.77
CA ASP A 355 1.25 2.69 -19.78
C ASP A 355 1.11 2.06 -18.39
N VAL A 356 -0.12 1.92 -17.90
CA VAL A 356 -0.41 1.31 -16.61
C VAL A 356 -0.76 -0.17 -16.80
N LYS A 357 0.02 -1.05 -16.16
CA LYS A 357 -0.12 -2.50 -16.25
C LYS A 357 0.02 -3.15 -14.87
N ILE A 358 -0.70 -4.25 -14.66
CA ILE A 358 -0.53 -5.15 -13.51
C ILE A 358 0.66 -6.07 -13.81
N ASN A 359 1.66 -6.04 -12.93
CA ASN A 359 2.91 -6.80 -13.00
C ASN A 359 3.61 -6.70 -14.39
N GLY A 360 3.49 -5.55 -15.06
CA GLY A 360 4.06 -5.27 -16.37
C GLY A 360 3.44 -6.03 -17.54
N SER A 361 2.43 -6.87 -17.28
CA SER A 361 1.94 -7.87 -18.24
C SER A 361 0.49 -7.62 -18.65
N VAL A 362 -0.41 -7.36 -17.69
CA VAL A 362 -1.86 -7.22 -17.94
C VAL A 362 -2.23 -5.73 -17.99
N PRO A 363 -2.87 -5.22 -19.05
CA PRO A 363 -3.21 -3.80 -19.17
C PRO A 363 -4.32 -3.40 -18.20
N VAL A 364 -4.20 -2.22 -17.58
CA VAL A 364 -5.31 -1.58 -16.86
C VAL A 364 -6.14 -0.79 -17.87
N ILE A 365 -7.46 -0.91 -17.81
CA ILE A 365 -8.38 -0.20 -18.70
C ILE A 365 -9.12 0.88 -17.92
N ASP A 366 -9.21 2.08 -18.49
CA ASP A 366 -10.03 3.16 -17.96
C ASP A 366 -11.51 2.82 -18.16
N PRO A 367 -12.31 2.68 -17.08
CA PRO A 367 -13.71 2.29 -17.18
C PRO A 367 -14.60 3.36 -17.85
N ALA A 368 -14.17 4.62 -17.92
CA ALA A 368 -14.94 5.69 -18.56
C ALA A 368 -14.73 5.72 -20.08
N THR A 369 -13.53 5.40 -20.56
CA THR A 369 -13.18 5.47 -21.99
C THR A 369 -13.14 4.09 -22.67
N GLY A 370 -12.89 3.02 -21.92
CA GLY A 370 -12.64 1.68 -22.45
C GLY A 370 -11.27 1.53 -23.13
N GLU A 371 -10.37 2.49 -22.95
CA GLU A 371 -9.01 2.48 -23.50
C GLU A 371 -7.98 2.12 -22.43
N MET A 372 -6.77 1.71 -22.85
CA MET A 372 -5.68 1.40 -21.93
C MET A 372 -5.33 2.65 -21.10
N GLN A 373 -5.31 2.49 -19.78
CA GLN A 373 -4.95 3.55 -18.85
C GLN A 373 -3.49 3.95 -19.03
N GLN A 374 -3.27 5.25 -19.12
CA GLN A 374 -1.95 5.86 -19.10
C GLN A 374 -1.87 6.89 -17.97
N THR A 375 -0.66 7.29 -17.56
CA THR A 375 -0.48 8.33 -16.53
C THR A 375 -0.81 9.73 -17.03
N GLY A 376 -0.77 9.96 -18.34
CA GLY A 376 -0.65 11.31 -18.90
C GLY A 376 0.66 11.95 -18.48
N ASN A 377 0.76 13.29 -18.56
CA ASN A 377 1.96 13.99 -18.12
C ASN A 377 2.22 13.78 -16.61
N ILE A 378 3.43 13.35 -16.27
CA ILE A 378 3.86 13.20 -14.87
C ILE A 378 4.57 14.49 -14.47
N LYS A 379 4.10 15.15 -13.41
CA LYS A 379 4.65 16.41 -12.90
C LYS A 379 5.41 16.16 -11.61
N VAL A 380 6.58 16.78 -11.50
CA VAL A 380 7.39 16.84 -10.27
C VAL A 380 7.61 18.31 -9.93
N THR A 381 6.97 18.78 -8.87
CA THR A 381 6.95 20.19 -8.46
C THR A 381 7.78 20.39 -7.19
N MET A 382 8.69 21.36 -7.20
CA MET A 382 9.51 21.70 -6.03
C MET A 382 8.65 22.33 -4.92
N LEU A 383 8.58 21.69 -3.75
CA LEU A 383 7.82 22.16 -2.58
C LEU A 383 8.56 23.22 -1.76
N SER A 384 9.89 23.24 -1.90
CA SER A 384 10.81 24.21 -1.30
C SER A 384 11.92 24.54 -2.29
N ASP A 385 12.70 25.59 -2.02
CA ASP A 385 13.92 25.86 -2.75
C ASP A 385 14.87 24.64 -2.72
N ALA A 386 15.23 24.11 -3.88
CA ALA A 386 16.24 23.06 -3.97
C ALA A 386 17.62 23.69 -3.81
N THR A 387 18.46 23.14 -2.94
CA THR A 387 19.80 23.67 -2.67
C THR A 387 20.85 22.77 -3.31
N GLY A 388 21.76 23.35 -4.08
CA GLY A 388 22.85 22.62 -4.71
C GLY A 388 24.23 23.22 -4.45
N TYR A 389 25.26 22.43 -4.70
CA TYR A 389 26.66 22.81 -4.47
C TYR A 389 27.56 22.27 -5.59
N LEU A 390 28.35 23.16 -6.20
CA LEU A 390 29.43 22.81 -7.14
C LEU A 390 30.76 22.79 -6.38
N MET A 391 31.32 21.61 -6.17
CA MET A 391 32.49 21.37 -5.33
C MET A 391 33.73 21.03 -6.16
N PRO A 392 34.95 21.33 -5.67
CA PRO A 392 36.16 20.70 -6.21
C PRO A 392 36.04 19.16 -6.15
N ASN A 393 36.83 18.46 -6.96
CA ASN A 393 36.84 17.00 -6.93
C ASN A 393 37.49 16.53 -5.61
N PRO A 394 36.79 15.78 -4.76
CA PRO A 394 37.33 15.39 -3.46
C PRO A 394 38.34 14.23 -3.54
N TYR A 395 38.38 13.51 -4.67
CA TYR A 395 39.28 12.36 -4.85
C TYR A 395 40.62 12.72 -5.52
N THR A 396 40.74 13.91 -6.13
CA THR A 396 41.94 14.30 -6.87
C THR A 396 42.09 15.81 -7.03
N ASP A 397 43.33 16.30 -6.88
CA ASP A 397 43.70 17.70 -7.11
C ASP A 397 43.94 18.02 -8.60
N ASP A 398 43.67 17.10 -9.54
CA ASP A 398 43.84 17.41 -10.96
C ASP A 398 42.81 18.46 -11.39
N MET A 399 43.31 19.63 -11.82
CA MET A 399 42.47 20.74 -12.27
C MET A 399 41.55 20.40 -13.46
N ASN A 400 41.82 19.30 -14.19
CA ASN A 400 40.96 18.83 -15.28
C ASN A 400 39.96 17.76 -14.83
N ALA A 401 39.99 17.35 -13.55
CA ALA A 401 38.96 16.48 -13.00
C ALA A 401 37.61 17.22 -12.97
N PRO A 402 36.50 16.50 -13.20
CA PRO A 402 35.17 17.09 -13.08
C PRO A 402 34.95 17.65 -11.68
N ARG A 403 34.23 18.77 -11.57
CA ARG A 403 33.69 19.23 -10.29
C ARG A 403 32.59 18.28 -9.83
N HIS A 404 32.42 18.13 -8.52
CA HIS A 404 31.29 17.37 -7.97
C HIS A 404 30.06 18.26 -7.85
N VAL A 405 28.89 17.67 -8.01
CA VAL A 405 27.60 18.32 -7.79
C VAL A 405 26.84 17.55 -6.75
N LYS A 406 26.27 18.26 -5.77
CA LYS A 406 25.19 17.74 -4.92
C LYS A 406 23.97 18.63 -5.06
N LEU A 407 22.79 18.03 -5.13
CA LEU A 407 21.51 18.73 -5.15
C LEU A 407 20.57 18.06 -4.14
N PHE A 408 19.96 18.87 -3.28
CA PHE A 408 18.94 18.44 -2.31
C PHE A 408 17.62 19.09 -2.69
N MET A 409 16.58 18.28 -2.86
CA MET A 409 15.26 18.76 -3.25
C MET A 409 14.15 18.03 -2.51
N ASP A 410 13.03 18.74 -2.37
CA ASP A 410 11.80 18.27 -1.78
C ASP A 410 10.70 18.50 -2.81
N VAL A 411 10.04 17.42 -3.24
CA VAL A 411 9.17 17.46 -4.41
C VAL A 411 7.83 16.80 -4.14
N SER A 412 6.78 17.32 -4.75
CA SER A 412 5.52 16.60 -4.93
C SER A 412 5.51 15.98 -6.32
N MET A 413 5.15 14.71 -6.40
CA MET A 413 4.94 13.98 -7.65
C MET A 413 3.45 13.75 -7.86
N ASN A 414 2.95 13.99 -9.07
CA ASN A 414 1.56 13.72 -9.43
C ASN A 414 1.40 13.44 -10.93
N THR A 415 0.25 12.92 -11.35
CA THR A 415 -0.03 12.61 -12.76
C THR A 415 -1.26 13.35 -13.27
N GLU A 416 -1.36 13.49 -14.59
CA GLU A 416 -2.48 14.17 -15.24
C GLU A 416 -3.78 13.35 -15.17
N GLU A 417 -3.70 12.05 -15.41
CA GLU A 417 -4.88 11.18 -15.39
C GLU A 417 -5.30 10.80 -13.97
N ALA A 418 -6.61 10.70 -13.74
CA ALA A 418 -7.19 10.60 -12.41
C ALA A 418 -6.80 9.34 -11.63
N GLN A 419 -6.96 8.15 -12.23
CA GLN A 419 -6.65 6.88 -11.57
C GLN A 419 -5.16 6.78 -11.18
N PRO A 420 -4.20 7.09 -12.08
CA PRO A 420 -2.79 7.07 -11.69
C PRO A 420 -2.43 8.18 -10.70
N ASN A 421 -3.13 9.32 -10.72
CA ASN A 421 -2.87 10.43 -9.80
C ASN A 421 -3.21 10.00 -8.37
N ALA A 422 -4.38 9.38 -8.17
CA ALA A 422 -4.76 8.81 -6.89
C ALA A 422 -3.79 7.71 -6.40
N SER A 423 -3.11 7.04 -7.32
CA SER A 423 -2.21 5.91 -7.04
C SER A 423 -0.76 6.28 -6.73
N LEU A 424 -0.27 7.38 -7.32
CA LEU A 424 1.14 7.78 -7.29
C LEU A 424 1.38 9.14 -6.61
N SER A 425 0.34 9.96 -6.40
CA SER A 425 0.51 11.30 -5.83
C SER A 425 1.09 11.23 -4.42
N GLN A 426 2.22 11.90 -4.19
CA GLN A 426 2.91 11.92 -2.90
C GLN A 426 4.02 12.97 -2.80
N ASP A 427 4.38 13.30 -1.57
CA ASP A 427 5.58 14.09 -1.25
C ASP A 427 6.81 13.18 -1.11
N LEU A 428 7.88 13.52 -1.84
CA LEU A 428 9.20 12.91 -1.74
C LEU A 428 10.17 13.95 -1.17
N LEU A 429 10.38 13.89 0.15
CA LEU A 429 11.34 14.77 0.83
C LEU A 429 12.75 14.15 0.85
N GLY A 430 13.76 15.00 0.92
CA GLY A 430 15.16 14.59 1.10
C GLY A 430 15.81 13.95 -0.12
N VAL A 431 15.29 14.18 -1.33
CA VAL A 431 15.87 13.64 -2.57
C VAL A 431 17.26 14.25 -2.80
N GLU A 432 18.29 13.40 -2.77
CA GLU A 432 19.69 13.78 -2.99
C GLU A 432 20.19 13.25 -4.35
N LEU A 433 20.61 14.16 -5.23
CA LEU A 433 21.36 13.82 -6.45
C LEU A 433 22.85 14.10 -6.22
N THR A 434 23.70 13.17 -6.64
CA THR A 434 25.15 13.35 -6.62
C THR A 434 25.72 13.11 -8.01
N GLY A 435 26.64 13.97 -8.46
CA GLY A 435 27.08 13.94 -9.84
C GLY A 435 28.37 14.68 -10.12
N ILE A 436 28.64 14.87 -11.40
CA ILE A 436 29.79 15.58 -11.93
C ILE A 436 29.36 16.73 -12.84
N ALA A 437 30.11 17.83 -12.77
CA ALA A 437 29.97 19.01 -13.61
C ALA A 437 31.21 19.22 -14.47
N ILE A 438 31.00 19.36 -15.78
CA ILE A 438 32.06 19.59 -16.78
C ILE A 438 31.63 20.71 -17.71
N VAL A 439 32.55 21.64 -18.03
CA VAL A 439 32.33 22.63 -19.08
C VAL A 439 32.99 22.15 -20.36
N GLU A 440 32.19 21.77 -21.35
CA GLU A 440 32.62 21.37 -22.69
C GLU A 440 32.09 22.39 -23.71
N ASP A 441 32.96 22.96 -24.54
CA ASP A 441 32.59 23.92 -25.60
C ASP A 441 31.72 25.12 -25.15
N GLY A 442 31.84 25.54 -23.89
CA GLY A 442 31.08 26.65 -23.30
C GLY A 442 29.70 26.27 -22.75
N VAL A 443 29.39 24.97 -22.75
CA VAL A 443 28.20 24.39 -22.14
C VAL A 443 28.59 23.71 -20.83
N LEU A 444 27.96 24.10 -19.73
CA LEU A 444 28.04 23.38 -18.47
C LEU A 444 27.13 22.16 -18.57
N THR A 445 27.72 20.97 -18.53
CA THR A 445 27.02 19.70 -18.42
C THR A 445 27.09 19.22 -16.97
N ILE A 446 25.95 18.84 -16.42
CA ILE A 446 25.86 18.10 -15.16
C ILE A 446 25.27 16.72 -15.46
N ASP A 447 26.01 15.68 -15.09
CA ASP A 447 25.53 14.29 -15.06
C ASP A 447 25.44 13.87 -13.58
N ALA A 448 24.27 13.45 -13.10
CA ALA A 448 24.06 13.08 -11.71
C ALA A 448 23.21 11.81 -11.57
N ILE A 449 23.38 11.11 -10.45
CA ILE A 449 22.61 9.94 -10.07
C ILE A 449 21.91 10.24 -8.74
N GLY A 450 20.65 9.81 -8.65
CA GLY A 450 19.96 9.63 -7.37
C GLY A 450 18.98 8.49 -7.46
N MET A 451 18.33 8.21 -6.34
CA MET A 451 17.34 7.15 -6.25
C MET A 451 16.12 7.66 -5.49
N VAL A 452 14.94 7.28 -5.98
CA VAL A 452 13.66 7.58 -5.33
C VAL A 452 12.86 6.29 -5.20
N GLU A 453 12.07 6.23 -4.15
CA GLU A 453 11.30 5.03 -3.81
C GLU A 453 9.84 5.39 -3.50
N PRO A 454 9.06 5.75 -4.53
CA PRO A 454 7.69 6.19 -4.32
C PRO A 454 6.81 5.01 -3.86
N ASN A 455 5.87 5.31 -2.97
CA ASN A 455 4.83 4.41 -2.52
C ASN A 455 3.74 4.30 -3.60
N LEU A 456 3.52 3.08 -4.08
CA LEU A 456 2.50 2.73 -5.08
C LEU A 456 1.29 2.12 -4.37
N LEU A 457 0.11 2.71 -4.59
CA LEU A 457 -1.19 2.26 -4.04
C LEU A 457 -1.23 2.14 -2.50
N GLY A 458 -0.26 2.71 -1.79
CA GLY A 458 -0.16 2.58 -0.33
C GLY A 458 0.27 1.18 0.13
N GLN A 459 0.70 0.30 -0.78
CA GLN A 459 0.93 -1.13 -0.51
C GLN A 459 2.38 -1.56 -0.77
N GLU A 460 3.11 -0.84 -1.62
CA GLU A 460 4.48 -1.20 -2.01
C GLU A 460 5.34 0.05 -2.23
N PHE A 461 6.59 0.02 -1.76
CA PHE A 461 7.59 1.01 -2.17
C PHE A 461 8.34 0.51 -3.41
N THR A 462 8.11 1.20 -4.51
CA THR A 462 8.83 0.97 -5.77
C THR A 462 10.26 1.47 -5.66
N ASP A 463 11.12 1.11 -6.60
CA ASP A 463 12.44 1.70 -6.71
C ASP A 463 12.71 2.24 -8.11
N SER A 464 13.43 3.37 -8.15
CA SER A 464 13.80 4.04 -9.39
C SER A 464 15.12 4.78 -9.25
N THR A 465 16.10 4.37 -10.05
CA THR A 465 17.35 5.13 -10.20
C THR A 465 17.15 6.20 -11.27
N ILE A 466 17.49 7.43 -10.94
CA ILE A 466 17.39 8.59 -11.84
C ILE A 466 18.80 8.94 -12.30
N ALA A 467 19.06 8.82 -13.60
CA ALA A 467 20.28 9.31 -14.23
C ALA A 467 20.05 10.68 -14.88
N PHE A 468 20.21 11.74 -14.10
CA PHE A 468 19.89 13.11 -14.51
C PHE A 468 21.01 13.72 -15.37
N ARG A 469 20.65 14.31 -16.51
CA ARG A 469 21.56 15.10 -17.35
C ARG A 469 20.96 16.44 -17.72
N ILE A 470 21.60 17.51 -17.27
CA ILE A 470 21.21 18.87 -17.61
C ILE A 470 22.36 19.63 -18.24
N GLU A 471 22.04 20.48 -19.21
CA GLU A 471 23.01 21.30 -19.94
C GLU A 471 22.61 22.78 -19.89
N ALA A 472 23.57 23.66 -19.62
CA ALA A 472 23.36 25.10 -19.54
C ALA A 472 24.41 25.87 -20.35
N ALA A 473 23.96 26.79 -21.20
CA ALA A 473 24.86 27.72 -21.90
C ALA A 473 25.39 28.77 -20.91
N THR A 474 26.71 28.92 -20.85
CA THR A 474 27.39 29.77 -19.84
C THR A 474 27.72 31.18 -20.34
N ASP A 475 27.33 31.54 -21.55
CA ASP A 475 27.60 32.88 -22.08
C ASP A 475 26.69 33.94 -21.46
N SER A 476 27.18 35.18 -21.39
CA SER A 476 26.47 36.28 -20.72
C SER A 476 25.10 36.60 -21.32
N THR A 477 24.87 36.31 -22.62
CA THR A 477 23.58 36.57 -23.25
C THR A 477 22.55 35.56 -22.78
N SER A 478 22.93 34.28 -22.73
CA SER A 478 22.10 33.20 -22.22
C SER A 478 21.73 33.41 -20.75
N ALA A 479 22.69 33.79 -19.91
CA ALA A 479 22.43 34.07 -18.49
C ALA A 479 21.47 35.26 -18.26
N LEU A 480 21.63 36.36 -19.02
CA LEU A 480 20.73 37.52 -18.92
C LEU A 480 19.31 37.17 -19.37
N ASN A 481 19.17 36.40 -20.46
CA ASN A 481 17.86 35.95 -20.92
C ASN A 481 17.19 35.01 -19.91
N ALA A 482 17.96 34.15 -19.25
CA ALA A 482 17.44 33.19 -18.29
C ALA A 482 16.78 33.87 -17.07
N ALA A 483 17.35 34.97 -16.57
CA ALA A 483 16.73 35.75 -15.50
C ALA A 483 15.35 36.32 -15.91
N ASP A 484 15.26 36.93 -17.09
CA ASP A 484 14.00 37.49 -17.64
C ASP A 484 12.96 36.41 -18.00
N GLN A 485 13.40 35.17 -18.27
CA GLN A 485 12.55 34.02 -18.57
C GLN A 485 12.01 33.37 -17.30
N ARG A 486 12.85 33.19 -16.28
CA ARG A 486 12.51 32.59 -14.99
C ARG A 486 11.22 33.18 -14.42
N ASP A 487 11.10 34.50 -14.42
CA ASP A 487 9.95 35.19 -13.81
C ASP A 487 8.67 35.08 -14.63
N LYS A 488 8.76 34.71 -15.92
CA LYS A 488 7.59 34.44 -16.77
C LYS A 488 7.18 32.98 -16.75
N GLU A 489 8.14 32.06 -16.74
CA GLU A 489 7.88 30.62 -16.78
C GLU A 489 7.45 30.07 -15.42
N LEU A 490 7.92 30.66 -14.33
CA LEU A 490 7.45 30.36 -12.98
C LEU A 490 6.28 31.27 -12.55
N ALA A 491 5.66 32.01 -13.46
CA ALA A 491 4.46 32.77 -13.16
C ALA A 491 3.24 31.86 -13.27
N ASP A 492 2.84 31.28 -12.13
CA ASP A 492 1.59 30.54 -12.04
C ASP A 492 0.42 31.49 -11.75
N THR A 493 -0.64 31.32 -12.53
CA THR A 493 -1.86 32.15 -12.49
C THR A 493 -3.13 31.32 -12.46
N THR A 494 -3.00 30.00 -12.38
CA THR A 494 -4.09 29.03 -12.26
C THR A 494 -4.13 28.54 -10.83
N GLY A 495 -5.33 28.37 -10.28
CA GLY A 495 -5.48 27.72 -8.98
C GLY A 495 -5.77 26.23 -9.15
N PRO A 496 -5.66 25.47 -8.04
CA PRO A 496 -5.72 24.02 -8.07
C PRO A 496 -7.10 23.53 -8.54
N GLN A 497 -7.09 22.50 -9.38
CA GLN A 497 -8.29 21.85 -9.91
C GLN A 497 -8.42 20.44 -9.34
N LEU A 498 -9.64 20.09 -8.92
CA LEU A 498 -9.94 18.74 -8.47
C LEU A 498 -10.01 17.79 -9.67
N VAL A 499 -9.17 16.76 -9.67
CA VAL A 499 -9.06 15.74 -10.70
C VAL A 499 -10.00 14.58 -10.41
N SER A 500 -9.99 14.08 -9.17
CA SER A 500 -10.90 13.04 -8.69
C SER A 500 -11.08 13.12 -7.18
N TRP A 501 -12.06 12.38 -6.66
CA TRP A 501 -12.26 12.28 -5.23
C TRP A 501 -12.93 10.97 -4.83
N MET A 502 -12.70 10.56 -3.58
CA MET A 502 -13.35 9.43 -2.91
C MET A 502 -14.34 9.98 -1.87
N PRO A 503 -15.60 9.50 -1.85
CA PRO A 503 -16.14 8.34 -2.57
C PRO A 503 -16.47 8.56 -4.06
N GLY A 504 -16.53 9.81 -4.51
CA GLY A 504 -16.90 10.18 -5.88
C GLY A 504 -18.35 10.64 -6.03
N PRO A 505 -18.73 11.22 -7.18
CA PRO A 505 -20.09 11.72 -7.40
C PRO A 505 -21.12 10.58 -7.55
N GLU A 506 -22.41 10.90 -7.46
CA GLU A 506 -23.53 9.93 -7.59
C GLU A 506 -23.50 9.15 -8.92
N ASN A 507 -22.95 9.75 -9.98
CA ASN A 507 -22.81 9.14 -11.30
C ASN A 507 -21.39 8.60 -11.57
N ALA A 508 -20.61 8.32 -10.53
CA ALA A 508 -19.30 7.69 -10.69
C ALA A 508 -19.42 6.30 -11.34
N VAL A 509 -18.30 5.75 -11.82
CA VAL A 509 -18.26 4.41 -12.42
C VAL A 509 -17.56 3.45 -11.45
N PRO A 510 -18.23 2.37 -10.98
CA PRO A 510 -19.66 2.09 -11.11
C PRO A 510 -20.54 3.04 -10.26
N PRO A 511 -21.85 3.17 -10.55
CA PRO A 511 -22.75 4.06 -9.80
C PRO A 511 -22.84 3.78 -8.30
N THR A 512 -22.48 2.57 -7.89
CA THR A 512 -22.49 2.09 -6.49
C THR A 512 -21.27 2.55 -5.67
N ARG A 513 -20.43 3.47 -6.19
CA ARG A 513 -19.18 3.88 -5.51
C ARG A 513 -19.35 4.49 -4.13
N GLN A 514 -20.44 5.21 -3.89
CA GLN A 514 -20.72 5.78 -2.55
C GLN A 514 -21.13 4.69 -1.54
N ASP A 515 -21.80 3.64 -2.01
CA ASP A 515 -22.18 2.47 -1.19
C ASP A 515 -20.98 1.60 -0.81
N MET A 516 -19.80 1.90 -1.37
CA MET A 516 -18.52 1.26 -1.04
C MET A 516 -17.68 2.07 -0.04
N GLN A 517 -18.25 3.11 0.59
CA GLN A 517 -17.60 3.87 1.66
C GLN A 517 -17.95 3.26 3.04
N ARG A 518 -16.97 3.18 3.94
CA ARG A 518 -17.17 2.73 5.33
C ARG A 518 -16.91 3.86 6.34
N PRO A 519 -17.38 3.70 7.59
CA PRO A 519 -17.09 4.62 8.68
C PRO A 519 -15.61 4.97 8.87
N GLY A 520 -14.71 3.98 8.70
CA GLY A 520 -13.27 4.17 8.84
C GLY A 520 -12.53 4.62 7.57
N ASP A 521 -13.22 4.74 6.44
CA ASP A 521 -12.62 5.20 5.20
C ASP A 521 -12.59 6.74 5.16
N PRO A 522 -11.49 7.38 4.73
CA PRO A 522 -11.43 8.83 4.63
C PRO A 522 -12.16 9.35 3.39
N VAL A 523 -12.39 10.67 3.35
CA VAL A 523 -12.64 11.41 2.12
C VAL A 523 -11.29 11.82 1.55
N VAL A 524 -11.04 11.51 0.26
CA VAL A 524 -9.77 11.86 -0.41
C VAL A 524 -10.07 12.77 -1.59
N LEU A 525 -9.39 13.90 -1.67
CA LEU A 525 -9.49 14.87 -2.77
C LEU A 525 -8.16 14.89 -3.53
N ASN A 526 -8.15 14.56 -4.82
CA ASN A 526 -6.94 14.55 -5.64
C ASN A 526 -6.93 15.77 -6.55
N PHE A 527 -5.92 16.63 -6.41
CA PHE A 527 -5.72 17.83 -7.23
C PHE A 527 -4.65 17.62 -8.31
N ASP A 528 -4.60 18.53 -9.28
CA ASP A 528 -3.64 18.52 -10.39
C ASP A 528 -2.30 19.20 -10.09
N GLU A 529 -2.21 19.85 -8.92
CA GLU A 529 -1.03 20.54 -8.39
C GLU A 529 -0.98 20.56 -6.85
N PRO A 530 0.18 20.83 -6.23
CA PRO A 530 0.33 20.82 -4.77
C PRO A 530 -0.38 22.00 -4.10
N LEU A 531 -0.96 21.74 -2.93
CA LEU A 531 -1.67 22.73 -2.14
C LEU A 531 -0.76 23.39 -1.09
N ASP A 532 -1.05 24.63 -0.72
CA ASP A 532 -0.50 25.22 0.50
C ASP A 532 -1.21 24.63 1.72
N ALA A 533 -0.46 23.93 2.56
CA ALA A 533 -0.99 23.28 3.75
C ALA A 533 -1.61 24.26 4.77
N GLU A 534 -1.15 25.51 4.82
CA GLU A 534 -1.72 26.52 5.73
C GLU A 534 -3.12 26.96 5.29
N SER A 535 -3.40 26.89 3.99
CA SER A 535 -4.69 27.30 3.41
C SER A 535 -5.84 26.32 3.70
N ILE A 536 -5.53 25.06 4.09
CA ILE A 536 -6.52 24.00 4.31
C ILE A 536 -7.53 24.37 5.41
N ALA A 537 -7.08 25.03 6.47
CA ALA A 537 -7.92 25.36 7.62
C ALA A 537 -9.04 26.34 7.29
N ASP A 538 -8.82 27.23 6.31
CA ASP A 538 -9.79 28.21 5.86
C ASP A 538 -10.49 27.80 4.55
N GLY A 539 -9.90 26.88 3.79
CA GLY A 539 -10.34 26.48 2.45
C GLY A 539 -11.27 25.26 2.38
N ILE A 540 -11.34 24.44 3.44
CA ILE A 540 -12.08 23.17 3.45
C ILE A 540 -13.03 23.07 4.66
N VAL A 541 -14.26 22.63 4.40
CA VAL A 541 -15.22 22.24 5.44
C VAL A 541 -15.88 20.92 5.05
N LEU A 542 -15.95 19.96 5.99
CA LEU A 542 -16.80 18.79 5.87
C LEU A 542 -18.07 19.01 6.71
N ASP A 543 -19.22 19.18 6.09
CA ASP A 543 -20.49 19.32 6.79
C ASP A 543 -21.11 17.94 7.02
N GLU A 544 -21.37 17.60 8.29
CA GLU A 544 -22.02 16.37 8.75
C GLU A 544 -23.48 16.67 9.11
N GLY A 545 -24.41 16.53 8.15
CA GLY A 545 -25.84 16.72 8.38
C GLY A 545 -26.22 18.11 8.91
N GLY A 546 -25.50 19.16 8.50
CA GLY A 546 -25.64 20.53 8.98
C GLY A 546 -24.69 20.92 10.12
N ASN A 547 -23.79 20.02 10.53
CA ASN A 547 -22.73 20.31 11.50
C ASN A 547 -21.39 20.48 10.77
N PRO A 548 -20.85 21.70 10.64
CA PRO A 548 -19.58 21.93 9.96
C PRO A 548 -18.40 21.43 10.81
N LEU A 549 -17.59 20.55 10.22
CA LEU A 549 -16.35 20.03 10.78
C LEU A 549 -15.15 20.70 10.10
N THR A 550 -14.15 21.13 10.89
CA THR A 550 -12.98 21.84 10.39
C THR A 550 -11.70 21.40 11.12
N THR A 551 -10.54 21.65 10.51
CA THR A 551 -9.26 21.38 11.17
C THR A 551 -9.01 22.36 12.32
N GLY A 552 -9.45 23.61 12.17
CA GLY A 552 -9.23 24.67 13.15
C GLY A 552 -9.92 24.46 14.51
N ASN A 553 -10.96 23.64 14.60
CA ASN A 553 -11.62 23.28 15.86
C ASN A 553 -11.29 21.86 16.36
N GLY A 554 -10.48 21.10 15.61
CA GLY A 554 -10.08 19.73 15.93
C GLY A 554 -11.07 18.63 15.55
N SER A 555 -12.24 18.96 14.97
CA SER A 555 -13.27 17.95 14.64
C SER A 555 -13.05 17.27 13.28
N LEU A 556 -12.09 17.75 12.48
CA LEU A 556 -11.69 17.17 11.20
C LEU A 556 -10.17 17.05 11.16
N LYS A 557 -9.66 15.82 11.04
CA LYS A 557 -8.24 15.57 10.75
C LYS A 557 -8.00 15.75 9.26
N ALA A 558 -6.91 16.42 8.89
CA ALA A 558 -6.49 16.58 7.50
C ALA A 558 -5.01 16.24 7.33
N LYS A 559 -4.68 15.56 6.23
CA LYS A 559 -3.30 15.27 5.82
C LYS A 559 -3.15 15.60 4.34
N LEU A 560 -2.13 16.39 4.01
CA LEU A 560 -1.69 16.61 2.64
C LEU A 560 -0.52 15.67 2.34
N ASP A 561 -0.55 15.01 1.19
CA ASP A 561 0.55 14.16 0.69
C ASP A 561 0.57 14.25 -0.84
N GLY A 562 1.55 14.98 -1.39
CA GLY A 562 1.57 15.36 -2.78
C GLY A 562 0.43 16.32 -3.11
N THR A 563 -0.40 15.92 -4.06
CA THR A 563 -1.62 16.64 -4.46
C THR A 563 -2.90 16.01 -3.90
N ALA A 564 -2.78 15.01 -3.03
CA ALA A 564 -3.90 14.37 -2.37
C ALA A 564 -4.14 14.99 -0.98
N LEU A 565 -5.36 15.47 -0.75
CA LEU A 565 -5.84 15.92 0.55
C LEU A 565 -6.78 14.88 1.15
N ILE A 566 -6.36 14.30 2.28
CA ILE A 566 -7.10 13.28 3.02
C ILE A 566 -7.80 13.95 4.20
N LEU A 567 -9.11 13.71 4.32
CA LEU A 567 -9.98 14.26 5.36
C LEU A 567 -10.62 13.11 6.13
N ASN A 568 -10.49 13.12 7.46
CA ASN A 568 -11.11 12.14 8.33
C ASN A 568 -11.78 12.83 9.53
N PRO A 569 -13.12 12.79 9.67
CA PRO A 569 -13.79 13.36 10.84
C PRO A 569 -13.40 12.63 12.13
N GLU A 570 -13.38 13.35 13.25
CA GLU A 570 -13.20 12.72 14.56
C GLU A 570 -14.31 11.70 14.82
N GLY A 571 -13.94 10.46 15.15
CA GLY A 571 -14.88 9.34 15.31
C GLY A 571 -15.32 8.66 14.00
N GLY A 572 -14.86 9.11 12.83
CA GLY A 572 -15.17 8.49 11.54
C GLY A 572 -16.50 8.92 10.92
N LEU A 573 -16.74 8.48 9.69
CA LEU A 573 -18.00 8.73 8.96
C LEU A 573 -19.14 7.91 9.56
N LYS A 574 -20.38 8.41 9.46
CA LYS A 574 -21.58 7.77 10.01
C LYS A 574 -22.54 7.34 8.92
N HIS A 575 -23.14 6.18 9.13
CA HIS A 575 -24.20 5.65 8.28
C HIS A 575 -25.44 6.55 8.32
N GLY A 576 -26.13 6.68 7.17
CA GLY A 576 -27.38 7.43 7.07
C GLY A 576 -27.27 8.95 7.24
N VAL A 577 -26.06 9.50 7.36
CA VAL A 577 -25.82 10.94 7.42
C VAL A 577 -25.49 11.48 6.04
N ALA A 578 -26.11 12.61 5.68
CA ALA A 578 -25.77 13.35 4.48
C ALA A 578 -24.53 14.21 4.74
N TYR A 579 -23.46 13.98 3.97
CA TYR A 579 -22.22 14.74 4.03
C TYR A 579 -22.10 15.70 2.85
N THR A 580 -21.51 16.87 3.11
CA THR A 580 -21.04 17.75 2.02
C THR A 580 -19.62 18.23 2.27
N VAL A 581 -18.74 18.06 1.28
CA VAL A 581 -17.40 18.67 1.26
C VAL A 581 -17.51 20.00 0.55
N GLN A 582 -17.15 21.08 1.25
CA GLN A 582 -17.10 22.42 0.69
C GLN A 582 -15.64 22.79 0.43
N ILE A 583 -15.32 23.02 -0.84
CA ILE A 583 -14.03 23.53 -1.28
C ILE A 583 -14.23 25.01 -1.61
N ASP A 584 -13.51 25.90 -0.93
CA ASP A 584 -13.58 27.34 -1.10
C ASP A 584 -12.33 27.88 -1.84
N ASN A 585 -12.40 29.13 -2.33
CA ASN A 585 -11.26 29.76 -2.99
C ASN A 585 -10.14 30.15 -2.00
N ALA A 586 -10.40 30.07 -0.70
CA ALA A 586 -9.38 30.18 0.34
C ALA A 586 -8.40 29.00 0.37
N LEU A 587 -8.76 27.84 -0.22
CA LEU A 587 -7.80 26.77 -0.47
C LEU A 587 -6.91 27.19 -1.64
N THR A 588 -5.60 27.26 -1.44
CA THR A 588 -4.67 27.77 -2.46
C THR A 588 -3.59 26.77 -2.84
N ASP A 589 -3.00 26.97 -4.01
CA ASP A 589 -1.71 26.38 -4.37
C ASP A 589 -0.54 26.98 -3.55
N LEU A 590 0.68 26.55 -3.86
CA LEU A 590 1.92 27.03 -3.23
C LEU A 590 2.23 28.52 -3.45
N VAL A 591 1.59 29.16 -4.43
CA VAL A 591 1.81 30.58 -4.77
C VAL A 591 0.58 31.44 -4.46
N GLY A 592 -0.45 30.91 -3.83
CA GLY A 592 -1.64 31.64 -3.38
C GLY A 592 -2.77 31.80 -4.40
N ASN A 593 -2.80 31.05 -5.51
CA ASN A 593 -3.98 31.02 -6.38
C ASN A 593 -5.07 30.13 -5.77
N GLY A 594 -6.29 30.64 -5.69
CA GLY A 594 -7.42 29.95 -5.07
C GLY A 594 -8.04 28.85 -5.93
N ALA A 595 -8.44 27.76 -5.28
CA ALA A 595 -9.15 26.63 -5.88
C ALA A 595 -10.50 27.04 -6.48
N THR A 596 -10.98 26.26 -7.44
CA THR A 596 -12.36 26.39 -7.93
C THR A 596 -13.34 25.96 -6.83
N SER A 597 -14.22 26.87 -6.39
CA SER A 597 -15.19 26.55 -5.35
C SER A 597 -16.24 25.54 -5.82
N GLN A 598 -16.47 24.51 -5.01
CA GLN A 598 -17.40 23.43 -5.34
C GLN A 598 -17.93 22.73 -4.07
N ILE A 599 -19.07 22.06 -4.21
CA ILE A 599 -19.72 21.29 -3.15
C ILE A 599 -19.88 19.85 -3.63
N LEU A 600 -19.33 18.91 -2.88
CA LEU A 600 -19.38 17.49 -3.18
C LEU A 600 -20.25 16.79 -2.15
N SER A 601 -21.26 16.05 -2.58
CA SER A 601 -22.23 15.39 -1.69
C SER A 601 -22.09 13.88 -1.73
N PHE A 602 -22.18 13.25 -0.57
CA PHE A 602 -22.24 11.79 -0.46
C PHE A 602 -22.94 11.37 0.83
N SER A 603 -23.27 10.09 0.94
CA SER A 603 -23.74 9.46 2.16
C SER A 603 -23.33 7.99 2.17
N LEU A 604 -23.18 7.42 3.36
CA LEU A 604 -23.03 5.98 3.54
C LEU A 604 -24.43 5.33 3.62
N PRO A 605 -24.56 4.04 3.26
CA PRO A 605 -25.81 3.29 3.41
C PRO A 605 -26.40 3.42 4.81
N GLN A 606 -27.72 3.48 4.93
CA GLN A 606 -28.39 3.48 6.24
C GLN A 606 -28.26 2.12 6.92
N ILE A 607 -28.08 2.14 8.24
CA ILE A 607 -28.09 0.96 9.12
C ILE A 607 -29.25 0.94 10.12
N ASP A 608 -29.98 2.07 10.20
CA ASP A 608 -31.16 2.30 11.02
C ASP A 608 -31.88 3.54 10.44
N ASP A 609 -33.19 3.44 10.20
CA ASP A 609 -34.04 4.55 9.74
C ASP A 609 -34.99 5.08 10.84
N GLY A 610 -34.89 4.52 12.04
CA GLY A 610 -35.70 4.83 13.21
C GLY A 610 -37.17 4.44 13.08
N SER A 611 -37.56 3.69 12.03
CA SER A 611 -38.93 3.26 11.82
C SER A 611 -39.33 2.11 12.74
N GLU A 612 -38.42 1.15 12.96
CA GLU A 612 -38.56 -0.01 13.84
C GLU A 612 -37.21 -0.33 14.53
N PRO A 613 -37.21 -1.00 15.70
CA PRO A 613 -35.95 -1.38 16.36
C PRO A 613 -35.15 -2.38 15.52
N VAL A 614 -33.89 -2.04 15.20
CA VAL A 614 -32.96 -2.92 14.49
C VAL A 614 -32.28 -3.90 15.44
N THR A 615 -32.24 -5.18 15.07
CA THR A 615 -31.53 -6.21 15.84
C THR A 615 -30.03 -5.93 15.83
N GLN A 616 -29.40 -5.92 17.01
CA GLN A 616 -27.96 -5.68 17.15
C GLN A 616 -27.20 -7.00 17.34
N GLN A 617 -26.14 -7.21 16.55
CA GLN A 617 -25.26 -8.39 16.62
C GLN A 617 -23.83 -8.04 17.03
N SER A 618 -23.12 -9.03 17.57
CA SER A 618 -21.70 -8.92 17.91
C SER A 618 -20.84 -8.59 16.70
N PRO A 619 -19.88 -7.64 16.81
CA PRO A 619 -18.85 -7.50 15.78
C PRO A 619 -17.97 -8.76 15.76
N PHE A 620 -17.41 -9.07 14.60
CA PHE A 620 -16.52 -10.21 14.43
C PHE A 620 -15.40 -9.90 13.44
N ALA A 621 -14.35 -10.72 13.43
CA ALA A 621 -13.24 -10.55 12.50
C ALA A 621 -13.62 -11.13 11.13
N LEU A 622 -13.68 -10.28 10.10
CA LEU A 622 -13.85 -10.74 8.72
C LEU A 622 -12.56 -11.34 8.17
N THR A 623 -11.43 -10.77 8.54
CA THR A 623 -10.11 -11.33 8.23
C THR A 623 -9.14 -11.13 9.39
N THR A 624 -8.22 -12.07 9.49
CA THR A 624 -7.05 -12.04 10.36
C THR A 624 -5.80 -12.23 9.51
N TYR A 625 -4.77 -11.43 9.76
CA TYR A 625 -3.45 -11.59 9.16
C TYR A 625 -2.40 -11.49 10.26
N PRO A 626 -1.64 -12.55 10.55
CA PRO A 626 -1.71 -13.90 9.97
C PRO A 626 -2.85 -14.73 10.59
N GLY A 627 -3.23 -15.86 9.97
CA GLY A 627 -4.10 -16.87 10.59
C GLY A 627 -5.57 -16.84 10.13
N PHE A 628 -6.40 -17.69 10.74
CA PHE A 628 -7.80 -17.94 10.35
C PHE A 628 -8.76 -17.49 11.47
N PRO A 629 -9.83 -16.72 11.20
CA PRO A 629 -10.62 -16.02 12.23
C PRO A 629 -11.61 -16.93 12.98
N CYS A 630 -11.16 -18.02 13.58
CA CYS A 630 -11.99 -18.91 14.39
C CYS A 630 -11.27 -19.40 15.66
N ILE A 631 -12.04 -19.70 16.70
CA ILE A 631 -11.53 -20.39 17.89
C ILE A 631 -11.16 -21.82 17.51
N THR A 632 -9.92 -22.22 17.78
CA THR A 632 -9.39 -23.55 17.43
C THR A 632 -9.28 -24.50 18.63
N THR A 633 -9.45 -25.80 18.38
CA THR A 633 -9.26 -26.89 19.35
C THR A 633 -8.40 -28.01 18.76
N ASP A 634 -7.92 -28.93 19.60
CA ASP A 634 -7.06 -30.07 19.20
C ASP A 634 -5.77 -29.65 18.46
N ARG A 635 -5.12 -28.62 19.01
CA ARG A 635 -3.90 -27.99 18.48
C ARG A 635 -2.65 -28.87 18.72
N ASP A 636 -1.74 -28.89 17.76
CA ASP A 636 -0.37 -29.40 17.90
C ASP A 636 0.63 -28.38 17.35
N LEU A 637 1.07 -27.47 18.22
CA LEU A 637 1.90 -26.31 17.89
C LEU A 637 3.40 -26.64 17.79
N GLY A 638 3.75 -27.93 17.72
CA GLY A 638 5.13 -28.39 17.54
C GLY A 638 5.74 -27.98 16.19
N GLU A 639 6.86 -28.61 15.81
CA GLU A 639 7.61 -28.26 14.58
C GLU A 639 6.78 -28.42 13.29
N ASN A 640 5.82 -29.35 13.26
CA ASN A 640 4.96 -29.56 12.08
C ASN A 640 3.80 -28.55 11.96
N GLY A 641 3.55 -27.75 13.01
CA GLY A 641 2.63 -26.61 13.02
C GLY A 641 1.18 -26.92 12.61
N ASP A 642 0.42 -27.55 13.48
CA ASP A 642 -1.03 -27.78 13.34
C ASP A 642 -1.82 -26.89 14.30
N HIS A 643 -2.53 -25.91 13.75
CA HIS A 643 -3.36 -24.98 14.51
C HIS A 643 -4.72 -25.60 14.92
N GLY A 644 -4.92 -26.90 14.65
CA GLY A 644 -6.13 -27.63 15.00
C GLY A 644 -7.25 -27.37 14.00
N TYR A 645 -8.49 -27.44 14.46
CA TYR A 645 -9.66 -27.11 13.65
C TYR A 645 -10.59 -26.14 14.40
N CYS A 646 -11.42 -25.41 13.65
CA CYS A 646 -12.39 -24.50 14.25
C CYS A 646 -13.37 -25.27 15.14
N LYS A 647 -13.63 -24.74 16.34
CA LYS A 647 -14.64 -25.25 17.27
C LYS A 647 -16.03 -25.06 16.66
N ASP A 648 -16.72 -26.16 16.41
CA ASP A 648 -18.05 -26.24 15.76
C ASP A 648 -19.00 -27.15 16.56
N LYS A 649 -20.27 -27.29 16.14
CA LYS A 649 -21.23 -28.18 16.82
C LYS A 649 -20.76 -29.65 16.88
N LEU A 650 -19.97 -30.12 15.92
CA LEU A 650 -19.37 -31.47 15.93
C LEU A 650 -18.32 -31.63 17.03
N SER A 651 -17.71 -30.54 17.48
CA SER A 651 -16.72 -30.52 18.56
C SER A 651 -17.33 -30.54 19.97
N GLU A 652 -18.64 -30.35 20.11
CA GLU A 652 -19.31 -30.38 21.41
C GLU A 652 -19.39 -31.82 21.97
N ALA A 653 -19.19 -31.96 23.28
CA ALA A 653 -19.16 -33.26 23.94
C ALA A 653 -20.56 -33.92 23.92
N GLY A 654 -20.65 -35.11 23.32
CA GLY A 654 -21.90 -35.88 23.24
C GLY A 654 -22.80 -35.49 22.06
N SER A 655 -22.26 -34.85 21.01
CA SER A 655 -22.99 -34.65 19.76
C SER A 655 -23.27 -36.00 19.09
N ASP A 656 -24.55 -36.29 18.82
CA ASP A 656 -25.00 -37.49 18.09
C ASP A 656 -24.97 -37.27 16.56
N LEU A 657 -24.16 -36.31 16.09
CA LEU A 657 -23.99 -35.98 14.68
C LEU A 657 -23.01 -36.96 14.01
N PRO A 658 -23.09 -37.19 12.67
CA PRO A 658 -22.25 -38.18 12.00
C PRO A 658 -20.75 -37.94 12.21
N GLU A 659 -20.05 -38.88 12.85
CA GLU A 659 -18.60 -38.82 13.15
C GLU A 659 -17.69 -38.92 11.90
N ASP A 660 -18.25 -39.27 10.73
CA ASP A 660 -17.51 -39.56 9.49
C ASP A 660 -17.16 -38.32 8.64
N ARG A 661 -17.44 -37.12 9.15
CA ARG A 661 -17.15 -35.84 8.47
C ARG A 661 -15.70 -35.43 8.66
N GLU A 662 -15.01 -35.16 7.55
CA GLU A 662 -13.66 -34.60 7.56
C GLU A 662 -13.67 -33.19 8.17
N ARG A 663 -12.94 -32.99 9.26
CA ARG A 663 -12.72 -31.66 9.85
C ARG A 663 -11.51 -31.01 9.19
N ASP A 664 -11.68 -29.76 8.76
CA ASP A 664 -10.61 -29.01 8.11
C ASP A 664 -9.56 -28.58 9.15
N ARG A 665 -8.37 -29.18 9.07
CA ARG A 665 -7.24 -28.80 9.91
C ARG A 665 -6.52 -27.59 9.34
N LEU A 666 -6.24 -26.63 10.20
CA LEU A 666 -5.65 -25.34 9.87
C LEU A 666 -4.14 -25.39 10.12
N PRO A 667 -3.30 -24.93 9.19
CA PRO A 667 -1.87 -24.80 9.45
C PRO A 667 -1.61 -23.66 10.44
N VAL A 668 -0.50 -23.77 11.19
CA VAL A 668 0.11 -22.57 11.81
C VAL A 668 0.71 -21.74 10.68
N THR A 669 0.13 -20.56 10.44
CA THR A 669 0.56 -19.66 9.37
C THR A 669 1.86 -18.96 9.70
N THR A 670 2.50 -18.36 8.69
CA THR A 670 3.70 -17.54 8.86
C THR A 670 3.42 -16.06 8.62
N LEU A 671 4.23 -15.20 9.23
CA LEU A 671 4.19 -13.75 9.04
C LEU A 671 5.60 -13.23 8.72
N PRO A 672 5.82 -12.55 7.57
CA PRO A 672 7.12 -11.98 7.22
C PRO A 672 7.64 -11.03 8.29
N ALA A 673 8.95 -11.09 8.53
CA ALA A 673 9.66 -10.37 9.59
C ALA A 673 9.40 -8.85 9.63
N ASP A 674 9.04 -8.26 8.49
CA ASP A 674 8.84 -6.83 8.28
C ASP A 674 7.36 -6.40 8.16
N ARG A 675 6.40 -7.26 8.52
CA ARG A 675 4.96 -6.98 8.38
C ARG A 675 4.20 -6.91 9.70
N PRO A 676 3.16 -6.07 9.80
CA PRO A 676 2.32 -5.98 10.99
C PRO A 676 1.27 -7.11 11.05
N ILE A 677 0.72 -7.34 12.25
CA ILE A 677 -0.54 -8.09 12.40
C ILE A 677 -1.69 -7.16 11.99
N VAL A 678 -2.67 -7.67 11.25
CA VAL A 678 -3.85 -6.91 10.80
C VAL A 678 -5.14 -7.68 11.10
N VAL A 679 -6.13 -7.01 11.70
CA VAL A 679 -7.48 -7.56 11.88
C VAL A 679 -8.50 -6.56 11.35
N VAL A 680 -9.47 -7.06 10.58
CA VAL A 680 -10.56 -6.23 10.03
C VAL A 680 -11.90 -6.72 10.56
N PHE A 681 -12.69 -5.84 11.15
CA PHE A 681 -13.93 -6.15 11.87
C PHE A 681 -15.17 -5.90 11.01
N SER A 682 -16.26 -6.64 11.23
CA SER A 682 -17.54 -6.51 10.50
C SER A 682 -18.25 -5.19 10.72
N GLN A 683 -18.09 -4.58 11.91
CA GLN A 683 -18.76 -3.35 12.33
C GLN A 683 -17.74 -2.39 12.97
N SER A 684 -18.16 -1.13 13.21
CA SER A 684 -17.34 -0.15 13.93
C SER A 684 -17.11 -0.58 15.39
N MET A 685 -15.86 -0.46 15.82
CA MET A 685 -15.37 -0.87 17.13
C MET A 685 -15.27 0.31 18.08
N ASP A 686 -15.55 0.07 19.36
CA ASP A 686 -15.23 1.04 20.41
C ASP A 686 -13.71 1.00 20.66
N LEU A 687 -13.00 2.00 20.13
CA LEU A 687 -11.53 2.04 20.10
C LEU A 687 -10.90 2.10 21.50
N ASP A 688 -11.62 2.61 22.51
CA ASP A 688 -11.16 2.65 23.91
C ASP A 688 -11.05 1.23 24.51
N THR A 689 -11.88 0.31 24.01
CA THR A 689 -11.89 -1.10 24.46
C THR A 689 -10.75 -1.92 23.87
N ILE A 690 -10.04 -1.40 22.88
CA ILE A 690 -8.87 -2.03 22.25
C ILE A 690 -7.60 -1.41 22.82
N ASN A 691 -6.93 -2.12 23.71
CA ASN A 691 -5.72 -1.68 24.40
C ASN A 691 -4.82 -2.88 24.76
N ASP A 692 -3.69 -2.63 25.40
CA ASP A 692 -2.70 -3.66 25.75
C ASP A 692 -3.21 -4.81 26.63
N SER A 693 -4.40 -4.67 27.25
CA SER A 693 -5.03 -5.72 28.05
C SER A 693 -6.09 -6.53 27.31
N THR A 694 -6.54 -6.07 26.14
CA THR A 694 -7.59 -6.69 25.34
C THR A 694 -7.11 -7.13 23.96
N PHE A 695 -6.07 -6.51 23.42
CA PHE A 695 -5.30 -6.98 22.27
C PHE A 695 -3.88 -7.31 22.72
N ILE A 696 -3.60 -8.60 22.90
CA ILE A 696 -2.38 -9.07 23.55
C ILE A 696 -1.52 -9.83 22.53
N VAL A 697 -0.23 -9.50 22.42
CA VAL A 697 0.73 -10.19 21.55
C VAL A 697 1.88 -10.78 22.39
N GLU A 698 2.18 -12.07 22.17
CA GLU A 698 3.10 -12.83 23.01
C GLU A 698 3.96 -13.79 22.17
N GLU A 699 5.21 -13.99 22.59
CA GLU A 699 6.00 -15.16 22.21
C GLU A 699 5.54 -16.35 23.05
N VAL A 700 5.43 -17.54 22.45
CA VAL A 700 4.94 -18.75 23.12
C VAL A 700 5.82 -19.97 22.81
N ASP A 701 5.86 -20.93 23.73
CA ASP A 701 6.51 -22.22 23.49
C ASP A 701 5.64 -23.17 22.65
N GLY A 702 6.17 -24.31 22.23
CA GLY A 702 5.43 -25.31 21.44
C GLY A 702 4.26 -25.98 22.18
N SER A 703 4.05 -25.68 23.47
CA SER A 703 2.85 -26.07 24.24
C SER A 703 1.83 -24.93 24.35
N GLY A 704 2.11 -23.77 23.75
CA GLY A 704 1.28 -22.57 23.81
C GLY A 704 1.41 -21.76 25.09
N ASN A 705 2.41 -22.05 25.94
CA ASN A 705 2.64 -21.23 27.14
C ASN A 705 3.40 -19.96 26.78
N ARG A 706 2.98 -18.84 27.36
CA ARG A 706 3.67 -17.55 27.23
C ARG A 706 5.13 -17.65 27.66
N VAL A 707 6.03 -17.20 26.79
CA VAL A 707 7.44 -16.91 27.06
C VAL A 707 7.58 -15.46 27.49
N GLU A 708 7.18 -14.52 26.63
CA GLU A 708 7.18 -13.08 26.92
C GLU A 708 6.08 -12.32 26.14
N THR A 709 5.86 -11.05 26.50
CA THR A 709 4.99 -10.15 25.73
C THR A 709 5.81 -9.45 24.66
N VAL A 710 5.27 -9.38 23.45
CA VAL A 710 5.85 -8.61 22.36
C VAL A 710 5.39 -7.17 22.48
N LEU A 711 6.32 -6.24 22.64
CA LEU A 711 6.03 -4.81 22.62
C LEU A 711 5.83 -4.32 21.19
N GLY A 712 4.99 -3.32 21.01
CA GLY A 712 4.67 -2.75 19.71
C GLY A 712 3.67 -1.60 19.79
N ARG A 713 3.41 -0.99 18.64
CA ARG A 713 2.43 0.09 18.45
C ARG A 713 1.16 -0.48 17.83
N ILE A 714 -0.01 -0.04 18.30
CA ILE A 714 -1.33 -0.40 17.74
C ILE A 714 -1.91 0.81 17.02
N GLU A 715 -1.93 0.76 15.69
CA GLU A 715 -2.71 1.70 14.89
C GLU A 715 -4.16 1.24 14.82
N LYS A 716 -5.09 2.13 15.19
CA LYS A 716 -6.53 1.84 15.20
C LYS A 716 -7.27 2.67 14.17
N ASN A 717 -8.26 2.04 13.56
CA ASN A 717 -9.29 2.65 12.73
C ASN A 717 -10.64 2.01 13.12
N ASN A 718 -11.79 2.64 12.83
CA ASN A 718 -13.11 2.20 13.30
C ASN A 718 -13.38 0.72 13.03
N GLN A 719 -12.90 0.15 11.91
CA GLN A 719 -13.14 -1.25 11.54
C GLN A 719 -11.86 -2.06 11.33
N ARG A 720 -10.69 -1.56 11.76
CA ARG A 720 -9.41 -2.23 11.53
C ARG A 720 -8.37 -1.88 12.59
N ILE A 721 -7.56 -2.85 12.96
CA ILE A 721 -6.34 -2.64 13.75
C ILE A 721 -5.11 -3.14 13.01
N ARG A 722 -3.97 -2.46 13.21
CA ARG A 722 -2.64 -2.92 12.81
C ARG A 722 -1.70 -2.88 14.01
N PHE A 723 -1.01 -3.98 14.28
CA PHE A 723 0.02 -4.03 15.32
C PHE A 723 1.41 -4.17 14.69
N TYR A 724 2.25 -3.16 14.91
CA TYR A 724 3.64 -3.14 14.50
C TYR A 724 4.51 -3.52 15.69
N PRO A 725 5.21 -4.67 15.67
CA PRO A 725 6.11 -5.01 16.75
C PRO A 725 7.28 -4.02 16.81
N GLU A 726 7.89 -3.84 17.97
CA GLU A 726 9.12 -3.03 18.09
C GLU A 726 10.31 -3.68 17.36
N LYS A 727 10.33 -5.02 17.31
CA LYS A 727 11.37 -5.83 16.66
C LYS A 727 10.78 -6.69 15.54
N PRO A 728 11.55 -6.98 14.49
CA PRO A 728 11.11 -7.91 13.45
C PRO A 728 10.79 -9.29 14.03
N TRP A 729 9.83 -9.99 13.42
CA TRP A 729 9.50 -11.36 13.81
C TRP A 729 10.68 -12.29 13.57
N GLU A 730 11.01 -13.12 14.57
CA GLU A 730 12.11 -14.06 14.45
C GLU A 730 11.68 -15.30 13.66
N GLU A 731 12.51 -15.70 12.68
CA GLU A 731 12.21 -16.83 11.80
C GLU A 731 12.05 -18.14 12.60
N GLY A 732 10.92 -18.81 12.39
CA GLY A 732 10.58 -20.07 13.05
C GLY A 732 10.05 -19.94 14.48
N THR A 733 10.24 -18.78 15.14
CA THR A 733 9.72 -18.52 16.49
C THR A 733 8.19 -18.47 16.47
N LEU A 734 7.57 -19.06 17.50
CA LEU A 734 6.11 -19.16 17.61
C LEU A 734 5.55 -17.99 18.44
N TYR A 735 4.55 -17.33 17.89
CA TYR A 735 3.86 -16.21 18.50
C TYR A 735 2.37 -16.48 18.60
N ARG A 736 1.71 -15.78 19.52
CA ARG A 736 0.26 -15.73 19.68
C ARG A 736 -0.19 -14.27 19.75
N TYR A 737 -1.29 -13.95 19.08
CA TYR A 737 -2.08 -12.77 19.44
C TYR A 737 -3.50 -13.14 19.86
N THR A 738 -4.04 -12.38 20.81
CA THR A 738 -5.33 -12.64 21.46
C THR A 738 -6.23 -11.43 21.36
N LEU A 739 -7.45 -11.63 20.86
CA LEU A 739 -8.55 -10.68 20.95
C LEU A 739 -9.44 -11.12 22.11
N VAL A 740 -9.38 -10.37 23.21
CA VAL A 740 -10.08 -10.72 24.44
C VAL A 740 -11.57 -10.51 24.28
N SER A 741 -12.32 -11.59 24.55
CA SER A 741 -13.77 -11.61 24.60
C SER A 741 -14.29 -12.57 25.67
N ASP A 742 -15.58 -12.41 25.98
CA ASP A 742 -16.37 -13.28 26.85
C ASP A 742 -17.83 -13.30 26.36
N GLN A 743 -18.59 -14.32 26.75
CA GLN A 743 -20.01 -14.45 26.38
C GLN A 743 -20.90 -13.74 27.41
N PHE A 744 -21.83 -12.92 26.93
CA PHE A 744 -22.77 -12.14 27.74
C PHE A 744 -24.17 -12.24 27.15
N GLY A 745 -25.08 -12.98 27.76
CA GLY A 745 -26.39 -13.15 27.18
C GLY A 745 -26.36 -14.02 25.92
N ASP A 746 -27.50 -14.63 25.63
CA ASP A 746 -27.69 -15.48 24.47
C ASP A 746 -29.20 -15.61 24.17
N PRO A 747 -29.67 -15.10 23.01
CA PRO A 747 -31.06 -15.25 22.58
C PRO A 747 -31.55 -16.71 22.53
N GLU A 748 -30.68 -17.68 22.24
CA GLU A 748 -31.03 -19.10 22.20
C GLU A 748 -31.37 -19.64 23.59
N THR A 749 -30.76 -19.07 24.63
CA THR A 749 -30.99 -19.45 26.03
C THR A 749 -31.98 -18.55 26.76
N GLY A 750 -32.35 -17.42 26.14
CA GLY A 750 -33.17 -16.37 26.76
C GLY A 750 -32.42 -15.52 27.80
N ASP A 751 -31.09 -15.52 27.79
CA ASP A 751 -30.27 -14.66 28.66
C ASP A 751 -30.09 -13.28 28.01
N GLU A 752 -30.55 -12.23 28.70
CA GLU A 752 -30.53 -10.84 28.23
C GLU A 752 -29.33 -10.04 28.80
N SER A 753 -28.32 -10.70 29.36
CA SER A 753 -27.17 -10.02 29.97
C SER A 753 -26.42 -9.13 28.97
N SER A 754 -26.13 -7.88 29.37
CA SER A 754 -25.35 -6.93 28.57
C SER A 754 -23.85 -7.19 28.68
N ALA A 755 -23.10 -6.79 27.64
CA ALA A 755 -21.64 -6.88 27.67
C ALA A 755 -21.02 -5.95 28.73
N ASP A 756 -19.91 -6.38 29.32
CA ASP A 756 -19.04 -5.55 30.17
C ASP A 756 -17.80 -5.13 29.37
N CYS A 757 -17.93 -4.04 28.61
CA CYS A 757 -16.89 -3.52 27.72
C CYS A 757 -15.65 -2.96 28.44
N SER A 758 -15.62 -2.97 29.78
CA SER A 758 -14.42 -2.59 30.53
C SER A 758 -13.33 -3.66 30.54
N ARG A 759 -13.64 -4.89 30.09
CA ARG A 759 -12.76 -6.06 30.17
C ARG A 759 -12.66 -6.89 28.88
N VAL A 760 -13.39 -6.51 27.82
CA VAL A 760 -13.40 -7.19 26.52
C VAL A 760 -13.42 -6.16 25.40
N ILE A 761 -13.07 -6.59 24.19
CA ILE A 761 -13.27 -5.78 22.98
C ILE A 761 -14.77 -5.69 22.68
N CYS A 762 -15.28 -4.49 22.43
CA CYS A 762 -16.68 -4.25 22.05
C CYS A 762 -16.82 -3.44 20.76
N GLY A 763 -17.98 -3.59 20.12
CA GLY A 763 -18.44 -2.70 19.06
C GLY A 763 -18.99 -1.38 19.61
N GLU A 764 -19.11 -0.36 18.77
CA GLU A 764 -19.81 0.89 19.11
C GLU A 764 -21.29 0.65 19.48
N ASN A 765 -21.85 -0.48 19.04
CA ASN A 765 -23.19 -0.95 19.41
C ASN A 765 -23.29 -1.55 20.83
N GLY A 766 -22.19 -1.61 21.57
CA GLY A 766 -22.13 -2.15 22.94
C GLY A 766 -22.21 -3.67 23.04
N LYS A 767 -22.04 -4.40 21.93
CA LYS A 767 -21.92 -5.87 21.92
C LYS A 767 -20.46 -6.30 22.02
N ALA A 768 -20.20 -7.38 22.73
CA ALA A 768 -18.87 -7.95 22.84
C ALA A 768 -18.46 -8.65 21.53
N PHE A 769 -17.17 -8.59 21.18
CA PHE A 769 -16.61 -9.25 19.99
C PHE A 769 -16.88 -10.75 19.98
N ALA A 770 -17.31 -11.34 18.86
CA ALA A 770 -17.56 -12.78 18.76
C ALA A 770 -16.63 -13.47 17.73
N ALA A 771 -16.22 -14.70 18.06
CA ALA A 771 -15.38 -15.55 17.22
C ALA A 771 -15.88 -17.02 17.15
N SER A 772 -17.03 -17.34 17.75
CA SER A 772 -17.61 -18.69 17.82
C SER A 772 -18.82 -18.88 16.90
N HIS A 773 -18.78 -18.35 15.66
CA HIS A 773 -19.93 -18.39 14.75
C HIS A 773 -20.38 -19.80 14.34
N LEU A 774 -19.50 -20.81 14.45
CA LEU A 774 -19.86 -22.21 14.19
C LEU A 774 -20.62 -22.87 15.35
N LEU A 775 -20.75 -22.20 16.49
CA LEU A 775 -21.46 -22.68 17.68
C LEU A 775 -22.74 -21.88 17.96
N SER A 776 -22.61 -20.55 18.02
CA SER A 776 -23.71 -19.62 18.31
C SER A 776 -23.43 -18.32 17.56
N PRO A 777 -23.85 -18.21 16.28
CA PRO A 777 -23.59 -17.03 15.47
C PRO A 777 -24.26 -15.76 16.00
N THR A 778 -25.35 -15.88 16.76
CA THR A 778 -26.14 -14.77 17.33
C THR A 778 -25.83 -14.45 18.80
N GLY A 779 -24.81 -15.10 19.38
CA GLY A 779 -24.39 -14.83 20.75
C GLY A 779 -23.79 -13.43 20.92
N ASN A 780 -23.98 -12.82 22.09
CA ASN A 780 -23.32 -11.56 22.43
C ASN A 780 -21.94 -11.83 23.06
N GLY A 781 -20.90 -11.73 22.25
CA GLY A 781 -19.55 -12.17 22.58
C GLY A 781 -19.34 -13.69 22.56
N SER A 782 -18.11 -14.11 22.81
CA SER A 782 -17.70 -15.53 22.83
C SER A 782 -16.45 -15.73 23.67
N GLU A 783 -15.89 -16.95 23.68
CA GLU A 783 -14.50 -17.16 24.10
C GLU A 783 -13.55 -16.26 23.28
N SER A 784 -12.41 -15.89 23.89
CA SER A 784 -11.39 -15.06 23.25
C SER A 784 -10.81 -15.74 22.00
N LEU A 785 -10.51 -14.96 20.97
CA LEU A 785 -9.86 -15.47 19.76
C LEU A 785 -8.35 -15.48 19.97
N GLU A 786 -7.75 -16.67 19.97
CA GLU A 786 -6.29 -16.85 20.00
C GLU A 786 -5.80 -17.36 18.65
N ILE A 787 -4.86 -16.64 18.03
CA ILE A 787 -4.24 -17.04 16.77
C ILE A 787 -2.76 -17.26 16.98
N PHE A 788 -2.27 -18.44 16.58
CA PHE A 788 -0.87 -18.80 16.62
C PHE A 788 -0.25 -18.71 15.22
N PHE A 789 0.95 -18.17 15.15
CA PHE A 789 1.69 -18.02 13.89
C PHE A 789 3.20 -18.08 14.14
N ARG A 790 3.99 -18.31 13.08
CA ARG A 790 5.45 -18.26 13.15
C ARG A 790 6.00 -17.06 12.40
N GLY A 791 7.08 -16.47 12.91
CA GLY A 791 7.86 -15.53 12.11
C GLY A 791 8.50 -16.24 10.91
N GLN A 792 8.63 -15.55 9.78
CA GLN A 792 9.42 -16.01 8.63
C GLN A 792 10.30 -14.88 8.09
N ALA A 793 11.28 -15.22 7.26
CA ALA A 793 12.08 -14.23 6.55
C ALA A 793 11.20 -13.28 5.73
N LYS A 794 11.73 -12.07 5.47
CA LYS A 794 11.11 -11.12 4.54
C LYS A 794 10.87 -11.80 3.18
N VAL A 795 9.75 -11.46 2.54
CA VAL A 795 9.36 -11.94 1.22
C VAL A 795 9.08 -10.78 0.28
N ASP A 796 9.40 -10.94 -0.99
CA ASP A 796 9.18 -9.94 -2.04
C ASP A 796 7.82 -10.15 -2.71
N THR A 797 6.76 -9.99 -1.92
CA THR A 797 5.35 -10.09 -2.35
C THR A 797 4.55 -8.94 -1.76
N VAL A 798 3.34 -8.69 -2.26
CA VAL A 798 2.51 -7.56 -1.82
C VAL A 798 1.22 -8.04 -1.21
N PHE A 799 1.01 -7.66 0.06
CA PHE A 799 -0.20 -7.96 0.81
C PHE A 799 -1.31 -6.97 0.42
N THR A 800 -2.39 -7.47 -0.17
CA THR A 800 -3.52 -6.66 -0.65
C THR A 800 -4.81 -7.09 0.07
N PRO A 801 -5.22 -6.37 1.14
CA PRO A 801 -6.48 -6.64 1.82
C PRO A 801 -7.66 -6.11 1.00
N LEU A 802 -8.69 -6.94 0.86
CA LEU A 802 -9.92 -6.66 0.12
C LEU A 802 -11.14 -6.75 1.04
N ARG A 803 -12.16 -5.97 0.71
CA ARG A 803 -13.43 -5.95 1.42
C ARG A 803 -14.58 -6.21 0.48
N ASN A 804 -15.57 -6.99 0.90
CA ASN A 804 -16.74 -7.18 0.05
C ASN A 804 -17.66 -5.96 0.17
N LEU A 805 -17.82 -5.16 -0.88
CA LEU A 805 -18.68 -3.96 -0.89
C LEU A 805 -19.24 -3.73 -2.31
N PRO A 806 -20.43 -3.13 -2.48
CA PRO A 806 -21.38 -2.81 -1.42
C PRO A 806 -21.96 -4.07 -0.79
N ILE A 807 -22.34 -3.98 0.48
CA ILE A 807 -23.05 -5.04 1.19
C ILE A 807 -24.47 -4.58 1.46
N ARG A 808 -25.42 -5.50 1.31
CA ARG A 808 -26.83 -5.19 1.54
C ARG A 808 -27.14 -5.09 3.03
N ASP A 809 -26.70 -6.09 3.80
CA ASP A 809 -26.69 -6.11 5.27
C ASP A 809 -25.54 -5.21 5.77
N ALA A 810 -25.75 -3.90 5.72
CA ALA A 810 -24.71 -2.93 6.02
C ALA A 810 -24.38 -2.87 7.51
N ASN A 811 -25.35 -3.23 8.37
CA ASN A 811 -25.20 -3.27 9.82
C ASN A 811 -24.64 -4.62 10.32
N SER A 812 -24.49 -5.60 9.42
CA SER A 812 -23.99 -6.95 9.72
C SER A 812 -24.79 -7.66 10.82
N ASN A 813 -26.12 -7.49 10.80
CA ASN A 813 -27.03 -8.11 11.77
C ASN A 813 -27.59 -9.47 11.32
N TYR A 814 -27.19 -9.94 10.13
CA TYR A 814 -27.60 -11.19 9.48
C TYR A 814 -29.02 -11.17 8.90
N GLU A 815 -29.72 -10.04 8.94
CA GLU A 815 -31.07 -9.86 8.43
C GLU A 815 -31.05 -8.79 7.33
N ILE A 816 -32.07 -8.79 6.47
CA ILE A 816 -32.28 -7.69 5.53
C ILE A 816 -33.44 -6.86 6.04
N ASP A 817 -33.12 -5.66 6.52
CA ASP A 817 -34.09 -4.74 7.08
C ASP A 817 -34.88 -4.02 5.98
N ALA A 818 -36.07 -3.51 6.32
CA ALA A 818 -36.96 -2.88 5.33
C ALA A 818 -36.36 -1.61 4.67
N PHE A 819 -35.41 -0.94 5.33
CA PHE A 819 -34.69 0.20 4.79
C PHE A 819 -33.51 -0.20 3.88
N GLU A 820 -33.08 -1.47 3.89
CA GLU A 820 -32.03 -2.00 3.02
C GLU A 820 -32.62 -2.42 1.67
N SER A 821 -33.15 -1.43 0.95
CA SER A 821 -33.82 -1.63 -0.35
C SER A 821 -32.85 -1.98 -1.47
N PHE A 822 -33.28 -2.80 -2.42
CA PHE A 822 -32.56 -3.10 -3.65
C PHE A 822 -33.53 -3.18 -4.84
N ASP A 823 -33.13 -2.62 -5.98
CA ASP A 823 -33.92 -2.64 -7.20
C ASP A 823 -33.66 -3.94 -7.98
N PHE A 824 -34.58 -4.89 -7.87
CA PHE A 824 -34.45 -6.19 -8.54
C PHE A 824 -34.87 -6.14 -10.01
N GLU A 825 -33.98 -6.61 -10.87
CA GLU A 825 -34.25 -6.82 -12.28
C GLU A 825 -34.26 -8.31 -12.63
N PHE A 826 -35.13 -8.71 -13.55
CA PHE A 826 -35.10 -10.07 -14.10
C PHE A 826 -33.85 -10.29 -14.96
N ALA A 827 -33.22 -11.44 -14.79
CA ALA A 827 -32.08 -11.87 -15.60
C ALA A 827 -32.50 -12.05 -17.07
N ARG A 828 -31.52 -11.94 -17.98
CA ARG A 828 -31.74 -12.09 -19.42
C ARG A 828 -30.77 -13.11 -20.00
N ASP A 829 -31.22 -13.87 -21.01
CA ASP A 829 -30.35 -14.75 -21.79
C ASP A 829 -29.48 -13.98 -22.81
N ALA A 830 -28.65 -14.70 -23.56
CA ALA A 830 -27.77 -14.13 -24.58
C ALA A 830 -28.53 -13.42 -25.71
N GLU A 831 -29.81 -13.77 -25.94
CA GLU A 831 -30.71 -13.14 -26.89
C GLU A 831 -31.49 -11.95 -26.29
N GLY A 832 -31.29 -11.65 -25.01
CA GLY A 832 -31.93 -10.56 -24.28
C GLY A 832 -33.35 -10.88 -23.76
N MET A 833 -33.78 -12.14 -23.86
CA MET A 833 -35.08 -12.59 -23.34
C MET A 833 -35.03 -12.72 -21.82
N GLU A 834 -36.09 -12.25 -21.18
CA GLU A 834 -36.24 -12.32 -19.73
C GLU A 834 -36.36 -13.77 -19.24
N LEU A 835 -35.62 -14.08 -18.18
CA LEU A 835 -35.61 -15.38 -17.50
C LEU A 835 -36.49 -15.33 -16.25
N ASP A 836 -36.95 -16.51 -15.80
CA ASP A 836 -37.81 -16.66 -14.62
C ASP A 836 -37.03 -16.55 -13.29
N HIS A 837 -36.11 -15.59 -13.21
CA HIS A 837 -35.34 -15.27 -12.01
C HIS A 837 -34.70 -13.88 -12.10
N TYR A 838 -34.35 -13.33 -10.94
CA TYR A 838 -33.68 -12.05 -10.84
C TYR A 838 -32.17 -12.18 -11.03
N VAL A 839 -31.53 -11.11 -11.49
CA VAL A 839 -30.08 -10.95 -11.47
C VAL A 839 -29.60 -11.05 -10.02
N THR A 840 -28.52 -11.79 -9.79
CA THR A 840 -27.90 -11.92 -8.46
C THR A 840 -27.36 -10.56 -8.02
N PRO A 841 -27.81 -10.00 -6.87
CA PRO A 841 -27.27 -8.77 -6.32
C PRO A 841 -25.77 -8.89 -5.96
N PRO A 842 -25.03 -7.78 -5.86
CA PRO A 842 -23.66 -7.78 -5.33
C PRO A 842 -23.59 -8.46 -3.96
N ASN A 843 -22.54 -9.26 -3.75
CA ASN A 843 -22.29 -9.96 -2.49
C ASN A 843 -23.47 -10.84 -2.03
N ALA A 844 -24.12 -11.50 -2.99
CA ALA A 844 -25.24 -12.39 -2.74
C ALA A 844 -25.11 -13.72 -3.50
N SER A 845 -25.82 -14.73 -3.02
CA SER A 845 -25.96 -16.02 -3.70
C SER A 845 -27.41 -16.45 -3.80
N ARG A 846 -27.76 -16.98 -4.97
CA ARG A 846 -29.05 -17.60 -5.25
C ARG A 846 -28.97 -19.09 -5.00
N LEU A 847 -29.90 -19.59 -4.18
CA LEU A 847 -30.16 -21.01 -4.02
C LEU A 847 -31.41 -21.40 -4.81
N ALA A 848 -31.32 -22.48 -5.60
CA ALA A 848 -32.44 -22.99 -6.38
C ALA A 848 -32.70 -24.47 -6.05
N MET A 849 -33.94 -24.93 -6.27
CA MET A 849 -34.28 -26.34 -6.20
C MET A 849 -33.76 -27.03 -7.48
N ALA A 850 -32.85 -27.99 -7.34
CA ALA A 850 -32.36 -28.80 -8.46
C ALA A 850 -33.42 -29.82 -8.95
N ARG A 851 -34.29 -30.27 -8.03
CA ARG A 851 -35.41 -31.19 -8.26
C ARG A 851 -36.41 -31.08 -7.10
N ASN A 852 -37.50 -31.86 -7.13
CA ASN A 852 -38.46 -31.91 -6.03
C ASN A 852 -37.83 -32.33 -4.70
N ALA A 853 -38.36 -31.78 -3.60
CA ALA A 853 -38.06 -32.22 -2.25
C ALA A 853 -38.63 -33.62 -2.00
N THR A 854 -37.92 -34.44 -1.22
CA THR A 854 -38.46 -35.70 -0.70
C THR A 854 -38.87 -35.49 0.75
N VAL A 855 -40.16 -35.63 1.07
CA VAL A 855 -40.70 -35.41 2.42
C VAL A 855 -41.43 -36.66 2.88
N LEU A 856 -40.95 -37.30 3.94
CA LEU A 856 -41.49 -38.57 4.47
C LEU A 856 -41.67 -39.65 3.38
N GLY A 857 -40.73 -39.77 2.45
CA GLY A 857 -40.77 -40.72 1.34
C GLY A 857 -41.66 -40.33 0.14
N ASN A 858 -42.21 -39.11 0.12
CA ASN A 858 -42.92 -38.55 -1.03
C ASN A 858 -42.01 -37.60 -1.82
N ASP A 859 -41.79 -37.88 -3.10
CA ASP A 859 -40.93 -37.12 -4.01
C ASP A 859 -41.67 -36.00 -4.78
N GLY A 860 -42.93 -35.73 -4.43
CA GLY A 860 -43.73 -34.65 -5.04
C GLY A 860 -44.27 -34.94 -6.44
N GLY A 861 -43.92 -36.07 -7.07
CA GLY A 861 -44.36 -36.41 -8.42
C GLY A 861 -43.87 -35.44 -9.50
N SER A 862 -44.73 -35.08 -10.46
CA SER A 862 -44.35 -34.27 -11.63
C SER A 862 -44.42 -32.75 -11.44
N GLU A 863 -44.95 -32.26 -10.31
CA GLU A 863 -45.13 -30.84 -10.03
C GLU A 863 -44.12 -30.37 -8.97
N PRO A 864 -43.57 -29.14 -9.07
CA PRO A 864 -42.69 -28.56 -8.05
C PRO A 864 -43.33 -28.54 -6.66
N ASN A 865 -42.75 -29.27 -5.70
CA ASN A 865 -43.30 -29.42 -4.33
C ASN A 865 -42.51 -28.68 -3.25
N ALA A 866 -41.49 -27.90 -3.62
CA ALA A 866 -40.69 -27.05 -2.74
C ALA A 866 -40.20 -25.80 -3.49
N ARG A 867 -39.88 -24.74 -2.75
CA ARG A 867 -39.41 -23.46 -3.29
C ARG A 867 -38.53 -22.73 -2.27
N VAL A 868 -37.52 -22.01 -2.76
CA VAL A 868 -36.60 -21.21 -1.92
C VAL A 868 -37.15 -19.79 -1.78
N GLY A 869 -37.13 -19.25 -0.56
CA GLY A 869 -37.38 -17.85 -0.23
C GLY A 869 -38.85 -17.42 -0.17
N CYS A 870 -39.62 -17.84 -1.16
CA CYS A 870 -41.00 -17.40 -1.33
C CYS A 870 -41.99 -18.40 -0.76
N ASN A 871 -42.94 -17.94 0.06
CA ASN A 871 -44.00 -18.81 0.56
C ASN A 871 -45.00 -19.18 -0.57
N TYR A 872 -45.91 -20.12 -0.29
CA TYR A 872 -46.91 -20.56 -1.28
C TYR A 872 -48.06 -19.57 -1.52
N GLU A 873 -48.27 -18.60 -0.62
CA GLU A 873 -49.39 -17.66 -0.67
C GLU A 873 -49.06 -16.39 -1.46
N ASN A 874 -47.78 -15.99 -1.50
CA ASN A 874 -47.22 -14.83 -2.19
C ASN A 874 -46.11 -15.28 -3.15
N ALA A 875 -46.44 -16.20 -4.07
CA ALA A 875 -45.46 -16.89 -4.92
C ALA A 875 -44.59 -15.98 -5.82
N ASP A 876 -45.08 -14.79 -6.16
CA ASP A 876 -44.53 -13.95 -7.23
C ASP A 876 -43.95 -12.59 -6.75
N ASP A 877 -43.99 -12.27 -5.44
CA ASP A 877 -43.63 -10.93 -4.90
C ASP A 877 -42.76 -11.03 -3.63
N CYS A 878 -41.54 -11.54 -3.78
CA CYS A 878 -40.57 -11.74 -2.69
C CYS A 878 -39.12 -11.88 -3.20
N PRO A 879 -38.61 -10.95 -4.04
CA PRO A 879 -37.26 -11.06 -4.60
C PRO A 879 -36.18 -11.10 -3.51
N ASP A 880 -36.34 -10.33 -2.44
CA ASP A 880 -35.37 -10.23 -1.33
C ASP A 880 -35.03 -11.58 -0.70
N ASN A 881 -36.06 -12.41 -0.52
CA ASN A 881 -35.95 -13.69 0.17
C ASN A 881 -35.37 -14.81 -0.71
N LYS A 882 -35.18 -14.57 -2.02
CA LYS A 882 -34.64 -15.57 -2.96
C LYS A 882 -33.11 -15.68 -2.93
N PHE A 883 -32.43 -14.80 -2.19
CA PHE A 883 -30.98 -14.73 -2.10
C PHE A 883 -30.51 -14.79 -0.65
N ILE A 884 -29.28 -15.26 -0.46
CA ILE A 884 -28.52 -15.07 0.78
C ILE A 884 -27.49 -13.96 0.56
N TYR A 885 -27.40 -13.04 1.51
CA TYR A 885 -26.48 -11.89 1.45
C TYR A 885 -25.27 -12.16 2.33
N GLN A 886 -24.10 -11.70 1.91
CA GLN A 886 -22.82 -12.13 2.46
C GLN A 886 -22.05 -10.95 3.05
N THR A 887 -21.47 -11.15 4.24
CA THR A 887 -20.61 -10.18 4.92
C THR A 887 -19.23 -10.78 5.15
N TYR A 888 -18.24 -10.18 4.48
CA TYR A 888 -16.94 -10.68 4.01
C TYR A 888 -15.69 -9.81 4.02
N GLY A 889 -14.52 -10.38 4.27
CA GLY A 889 -13.25 -9.79 3.82
C GLY A 889 -12.40 -10.86 3.16
N LEU A 890 -11.42 -10.46 2.37
CA LEU A 890 -10.47 -11.39 1.77
C LEU A 890 -9.09 -10.76 1.81
N ASN A 891 -8.13 -11.46 2.39
CA ASN A 891 -6.74 -11.06 2.30
C ASN A 891 -6.09 -11.79 1.13
N THR A 892 -5.30 -11.08 0.33
CA THR A 892 -4.56 -11.67 -0.79
C THR A 892 -3.09 -11.29 -0.76
N GLU A 893 -2.27 -12.07 -1.46
CA GLU A 893 -0.86 -11.86 -1.68
C GLU A 893 -0.60 -11.85 -3.18
N VAL A 894 -0.18 -10.72 -3.74
CA VAL A 894 0.28 -10.63 -5.13
C VAL A 894 1.74 -11.11 -5.16
N VAL A 895 1.98 -12.23 -5.85
CA VAL A 895 3.29 -12.88 -5.89
C VAL A 895 4.14 -12.34 -7.05
N GLY A 896 3.51 -12.06 -8.19
CA GLY A 896 4.17 -11.60 -9.41
C GLY A 896 3.87 -12.50 -10.60
N PRO A 897 4.74 -12.55 -11.62
CA PRO A 897 4.43 -13.25 -12.86
C PRO A 897 4.42 -14.75 -12.62
N GLU A 898 3.43 -15.43 -13.17
CA GLU A 898 3.43 -16.89 -13.19
C GLU A 898 4.54 -17.40 -14.11
N ILE A 899 5.32 -18.33 -13.59
CA ILE A 899 6.39 -19.02 -14.30
C ILE A 899 5.94 -20.44 -14.62
N ASP A 900 5.99 -20.82 -15.90
CA ASP A 900 5.75 -22.19 -16.32
C ASP A 900 6.87 -23.09 -15.76
N PRO A 901 6.54 -24.12 -14.96
CA PRO A 901 7.54 -24.97 -14.32
C PRO A 901 8.31 -25.86 -15.30
N GLU A 902 7.79 -26.13 -16.50
CA GLU A 902 8.46 -26.95 -17.53
C GLU A 902 9.44 -26.12 -18.37
N THR A 903 9.08 -24.88 -18.71
CA THR A 903 9.87 -24.02 -19.61
C THR A 903 10.72 -22.99 -18.86
N GLY A 904 10.31 -22.59 -17.66
CA GLY A 904 10.89 -21.47 -16.91
C GLY A 904 10.54 -20.10 -17.46
N GLU A 905 9.62 -20.01 -18.42
CA GLU A 905 9.19 -18.76 -19.05
C GLU A 905 7.94 -18.18 -18.37
N LYS A 906 7.75 -16.86 -18.48
CA LYS A 906 6.54 -16.18 -17.99
C LYS A 906 5.34 -16.56 -18.86
N THR A 907 4.22 -16.93 -18.24
CA THR A 907 2.98 -17.27 -18.97
C THR A 907 2.20 -16.04 -19.44
N GLY A 908 2.50 -14.86 -18.88
CA GLY A 908 1.73 -13.62 -19.07
C GLY A 908 0.63 -13.42 -18.03
N ARG A 909 0.37 -14.41 -17.17
CA ARG A 909 -0.53 -14.30 -16.02
C ARG A 909 0.20 -13.82 -14.76
N VAL A 910 -0.54 -13.25 -13.82
CA VAL A 910 -0.03 -12.83 -12.51
C VAL A 910 -0.58 -13.76 -11.44
N LYS A 911 0.30 -14.40 -10.65
CA LYS A 911 -0.08 -15.30 -9.56
C LYS A 911 -0.50 -14.50 -8.33
N VAL A 912 -1.64 -14.86 -7.76
CA VAL A 912 -2.20 -14.30 -6.52
C VAL A 912 -2.52 -15.46 -5.57
N LEU A 913 -2.18 -15.31 -4.29
CA LEU A 913 -2.54 -16.26 -3.24
C LEU A 913 -3.62 -15.65 -2.33
N LEU A 914 -4.66 -16.43 -2.04
CA LEU A 914 -5.80 -16.03 -1.23
C LEU A 914 -5.68 -16.69 0.14
N TYR A 915 -5.67 -15.88 1.20
CA TYR A 915 -5.70 -16.39 2.56
C TYR A 915 -7.09 -16.93 2.87
N PRO A 916 -7.23 -18.22 3.24
CA PRO A 916 -8.53 -18.76 3.64
C PRO A 916 -9.09 -18.01 4.84
N THR A 917 -10.39 -17.69 4.77
CA THR A 917 -11.15 -17.04 5.84
C THR A 917 -12.56 -17.62 5.90
N LEU A 918 -13.40 -17.10 6.80
CA LEU A 918 -14.82 -17.40 6.86
C LEU A 918 -15.66 -16.19 6.41
N LEU A 919 -16.85 -16.47 5.89
CA LEU A 919 -17.87 -15.47 5.61
C LEU A 919 -19.17 -15.88 6.29
N VAL A 920 -19.96 -14.89 6.71
CA VAL A 920 -21.26 -15.10 7.35
C VAL A 920 -22.35 -14.58 6.41
N THR A 921 -23.48 -15.29 6.36
CA THR A 921 -24.60 -14.92 5.48
C THR A 921 -25.88 -14.74 6.24
N SER A 922 -26.83 -14.03 5.61
CA SER A 922 -28.24 -14.07 5.99
C SER A 922 -28.82 -15.50 5.86
N PRO A 923 -29.94 -15.80 6.55
CA PRO A 923 -30.61 -17.09 6.43
C PRO A 923 -31.16 -17.39 5.03
N ALA A 924 -31.15 -18.67 4.66
CA ALA A 924 -31.95 -19.20 3.56
C ALA A 924 -33.18 -19.92 4.12
N THR A 925 -34.35 -19.62 3.56
CA THR A 925 -35.61 -20.32 3.91
C THR A 925 -36.10 -21.17 2.75
N VAL A 926 -36.47 -22.41 3.00
CA VAL A 926 -37.08 -23.31 2.02
C VAL A 926 -38.49 -23.69 2.47
N PHE A 927 -39.47 -23.44 1.61
CA PHE A 927 -40.87 -23.79 1.82
C PHE A 927 -41.20 -25.10 1.10
N TYR A 928 -41.89 -26.02 1.79
CA TYR A 928 -42.34 -27.31 1.26
C TYR A 928 -43.63 -27.77 1.95
N ASN A 929 -44.27 -28.82 1.41
CA ASN A 929 -45.48 -29.40 2.02
C ASN A 929 -45.15 -30.63 2.88
N LEU A 930 -45.43 -30.57 4.18
CA LEU A 930 -45.31 -31.68 5.12
C LEU A 930 -46.71 -32.22 5.46
N ALA A 931 -47.00 -33.47 5.08
CA ALA A 931 -48.28 -34.16 5.34
C ALA A 931 -49.55 -33.35 4.92
N GLY A 932 -49.46 -32.58 3.84
CA GLY A 932 -50.56 -31.76 3.32
C GLY A 932 -50.73 -30.38 3.97
N SER A 933 -49.78 -29.96 4.81
CA SER A 933 -49.70 -28.60 5.36
C SER A 933 -48.44 -27.88 4.87
N PRO A 934 -48.50 -26.57 4.56
CA PRO A 934 -47.30 -25.77 4.30
C PRO A 934 -46.35 -25.81 5.51
N SER A 935 -45.07 -25.95 5.25
CA SER A 935 -43.99 -25.96 6.25
C SER A 935 -42.76 -25.28 5.69
N GLU A 936 -41.88 -24.84 6.58
CA GLU A 936 -40.64 -24.14 6.23
C GLU A 936 -39.46 -24.70 7.02
N SER A 937 -38.26 -24.49 6.51
CA SER A 937 -37.00 -24.69 7.23
C SER A 937 -36.10 -23.52 6.90
N SER A 938 -35.59 -22.87 7.94
CA SER A 938 -34.69 -21.71 7.83
C SER A 938 -33.34 -22.09 8.39
N THR A 939 -32.27 -21.85 7.64
CA THR A 939 -30.90 -22.19 8.02
C THR A 939 -30.38 -21.43 9.24
N GLY A 940 -31.04 -20.32 9.63
CA GLY A 940 -30.39 -19.28 10.40
C GLY A 940 -29.18 -18.70 9.64
N PRO A 941 -28.38 -17.84 10.27
CA PRO A 941 -27.12 -17.37 9.68
C PRO A 941 -26.23 -18.55 9.31
N GLN A 942 -25.70 -18.56 8.08
CA GLN A 942 -24.81 -19.62 7.60
C GLN A 942 -23.37 -19.11 7.62
N VAL A 943 -22.43 -20.04 7.81
CA VAL A 943 -21.00 -19.75 7.75
C VAL A 943 -20.39 -20.57 6.62
N LEU A 944 -19.72 -19.90 5.68
CA LEU A 944 -18.91 -20.57 4.67
C LEU A 944 -17.44 -20.38 5.04
N ARG A 945 -16.65 -21.45 4.97
CA ARG A 945 -15.23 -21.46 5.29
C ARG A 945 -14.43 -21.82 4.05
N MET A 946 -13.47 -20.97 3.69
CA MET A 946 -12.47 -21.27 2.69
C MET A 946 -11.47 -22.28 3.24
N ARG A 947 -11.05 -23.22 2.41
CA ARG A 947 -10.14 -24.30 2.81
C ARG A 947 -8.74 -24.08 2.28
N TYR A 948 -7.75 -24.42 3.08
CA TYR A 948 -6.38 -24.54 2.61
C TYR A 948 -6.26 -25.63 1.53
N GLN A 949 -5.31 -25.46 0.64
CA GLN A 949 -4.92 -26.39 -0.42
C GLN A 949 -3.78 -27.32 0.02
N GLU A 950 -3.46 -28.30 -0.83
CA GLU A 950 -2.28 -29.13 -0.60
C GLU A 950 -1.02 -28.26 -0.73
N LYS A 951 -0.07 -28.41 0.20
CA LYS A 951 1.15 -27.61 0.24
C LYS A 951 2.07 -28.00 -0.92
N THR A 952 2.66 -27.01 -1.56
CA THR A 952 3.70 -27.19 -2.59
C THR A 952 4.98 -26.44 -2.18
N GLU A 953 6.06 -26.60 -2.95
CA GLU A 953 7.31 -25.88 -2.70
C GLU A 953 7.15 -24.36 -2.86
N ASP A 954 6.35 -23.93 -3.84
CA ASP A 954 6.04 -22.54 -4.17
C ASP A 954 4.80 -21.98 -3.43
N ASN A 955 4.08 -22.83 -2.70
CA ASN A 955 2.95 -22.48 -1.84
C ASN A 955 2.97 -23.32 -0.56
N PRO A 956 3.95 -23.08 0.35
CA PRO A 956 4.20 -23.93 1.51
C PRO A 956 3.11 -23.84 2.59
N LEU A 957 2.26 -22.80 2.54
CA LEU A 957 1.11 -22.66 3.41
C LEU A 957 -0.15 -23.35 2.86
N GLY A 958 -0.17 -23.72 1.57
CA GLY A 958 -1.38 -24.20 0.92
C GLY A 958 -2.46 -23.12 0.85
N LEU A 959 -2.10 -21.88 0.51
CA LEU A 959 -3.08 -20.82 0.24
C LEU A 959 -3.84 -21.13 -1.05
N ILE A 960 -5.00 -20.51 -1.25
CA ILE A 960 -5.79 -20.72 -2.47
C ILE A 960 -5.14 -19.95 -3.62
N GLU A 961 -4.83 -20.63 -4.72
CA GLU A 961 -4.22 -19.99 -5.88
C GLU A 961 -5.28 -19.34 -6.79
N GLY A 962 -4.96 -18.17 -7.31
CA GLY A 962 -5.70 -17.48 -8.36
C GLY A 962 -4.78 -16.74 -9.31
N TYR A 963 -5.31 -16.32 -10.44
CA TYR A 963 -4.54 -15.71 -11.51
C TYR A 963 -5.23 -14.48 -12.07
N ILE A 964 -4.44 -13.46 -12.38
CA ILE A 964 -4.89 -12.29 -13.17
C ILE A 964 -4.38 -12.45 -14.60
N SER A 965 -5.27 -12.30 -15.57
CA SER A 965 -4.97 -12.35 -17.00
C SER A 965 -5.71 -11.27 -17.78
N GLU A 966 -5.27 -11.04 -19.02
CA GLU A 966 -6.01 -10.21 -19.97
C GLU A 966 -7.19 -11.01 -20.53
N GLY A 967 -8.42 -10.50 -20.36
CA GLY A 967 -9.64 -11.08 -20.90
C GLY A 967 -9.80 -10.82 -22.41
N ASP A 968 -10.83 -11.43 -23.01
CA ASP A 968 -11.09 -11.33 -24.47
C ASP A 968 -11.35 -9.89 -24.96
N ASP A 969 -11.79 -9.00 -24.07
CA ASP A 969 -12.05 -7.58 -24.33
C ASP A 969 -10.89 -6.66 -23.91
N GLY A 970 -9.77 -7.22 -23.44
CA GLY A 970 -8.61 -6.51 -22.93
C GLY A 970 -8.70 -6.09 -21.46
N GLN A 971 -9.83 -6.33 -20.77
CA GLN A 971 -9.95 -6.05 -19.33
C GLN A 971 -9.12 -7.04 -18.51
N PRO A 972 -8.52 -6.63 -17.39
CA PRO A 972 -7.97 -7.59 -16.45
C PRO A 972 -9.09 -8.43 -15.83
N GLN A 973 -8.90 -9.74 -15.82
CA GLN A 973 -9.82 -10.70 -15.21
C GLN A 973 -9.09 -11.51 -14.14
N PHE A 974 -9.79 -11.83 -13.06
CA PHE A 974 -9.31 -12.70 -12.01
C PHE A 974 -10.04 -14.05 -12.05
N GLU A 975 -9.29 -15.15 -11.97
CA GLU A 975 -9.81 -16.51 -11.93
C GLU A 975 -9.28 -17.28 -10.70
N THR A 976 -10.13 -18.09 -10.07
CA THR A 976 -9.71 -18.98 -8.98
C THR A 976 -10.66 -20.15 -8.78
N THR A 977 -10.17 -21.23 -8.16
CA THR A 977 -10.99 -22.36 -7.70
C THR A 977 -10.94 -22.45 -6.17
N ALA A 978 -12.08 -22.21 -5.53
CA ALA A 978 -12.21 -22.22 -4.08
C ALA A 978 -12.93 -23.49 -3.59
N ARG A 979 -12.26 -24.26 -2.73
CA ARG A 979 -12.90 -25.35 -1.97
C ARG A 979 -13.44 -24.79 -0.66
N LEU A 980 -14.71 -25.05 -0.38
CA LEU A 980 -15.45 -24.45 0.73
C LEU A 980 -16.10 -25.51 1.62
N MET A 981 -16.36 -25.15 2.87
CA MET A 981 -17.27 -25.84 3.79
C MET A 981 -18.43 -24.93 4.16
N LEU A 982 -19.65 -25.47 4.19
CA LEU A 982 -20.87 -24.78 4.64
C LEU A 982 -21.33 -25.33 6.00
N ASP A 983 -21.60 -24.42 6.93
CA ASP A 983 -22.12 -24.68 8.26
C ASP A 983 -23.41 -23.87 8.49
N ALA A 984 -24.47 -24.52 8.98
CA ALA A 984 -25.74 -23.90 9.35
C ALA A 984 -26.11 -24.29 10.79
N PRO A 985 -25.40 -23.76 11.81
CA PRO A 985 -25.55 -24.20 13.20
C PRO A 985 -26.93 -23.94 13.79
N ASN A 986 -27.65 -22.94 13.25
CA ASN A 986 -28.95 -22.50 13.72
C ASN A 986 -30.09 -22.98 12.79
N LEU A 987 -29.87 -24.03 12.00
CA LEU A 987 -30.90 -24.57 11.10
C LEU A 987 -32.11 -25.02 11.92
N HIS A 988 -33.21 -24.30 11.77
CA HIS A 988 -34.49 -24.64 12.36
C HIS A 988 -35.23 -25.67 11.51
N LEU A 989 -35.61 -26.78 12.14
CA LEU A 989 -36.34 -27.87 11.52
C LEU A 989 -37.79 -27.92 12.04
N PRO A 990 -38.80 -28.13 11.17
CA PRO A 990 -40.18 -28.30 11.63
C PRO A 990 -40.30 -29.56 12.50
N LEU A 991 -41.00 -29.44 13.64
CA LEU A 991 -41.05 -30.44 14.73
C LEU A 991 -39.75 -30.62 15.53
N GLY A 992 -38.78 -29.71 15.36
CA GLY A 992 -37.46 -29.73 16.02
C GLY A 992 -37.46 -29.47 17.53
N GLU A 993 -38.54 -28.91 18.10
CA GLU A 993 -38.68 -28.66 19.56
C GLU A 993 -38.60 -29.93 20.44
N LEU A 994 -38.57 -31.12 19.83
CA LEU A 994 -38.45 -32.41 20.50
C LEU A 994 -37.01 -32.98 20.50
N ASP A 995 -36.02 -32.29 19.93
CA ASP A 995 -34.62 -32.75 19.73
C ASP A 995 -34.50 -34.10 19.00
N LEU A 996 -35.52 -34.47 18.19
CA LEU A 996 -35.60 -35.78 17.52
C LEU A 996 -34.96 -35.81 16.13
N LEU A 997 -34.58 -34.65 15.58
CA LEU A 997 -34.11 -34.49 14.20
C LEU A 997 -32.70 -33.88 14.18
N ALA A 998 -31.89 -34.33 13.23
CA ALA A 998 -30.55 -33.80 12.93
C ALA A 998 -30.43 -33.51 11.44
N HIS A 999 -29.50 -32.61 11.07
CA HIS A 999 -29.22 -32.25 9.68
C HIS A 999 -27.75 -32.40 9.32
N ASN A 1000 -27.47 -32.37 8.03
CA ASN A 1000 -26.17 -32.67 7.46
C ASN A 1000 -25.35 -31.42 7.05
N LEU A 1001 -25.76 -30.22 7.47
CA LEU A 1001 -25.11 -28.94 7.16
C LEU A 1001 -24.10 -28.53 8.24
N PHE A 1002 -23.22 -29.46 8.58
CA PHE A 1002 -22.03 -29.23 9.40
C PHE A 1002 -20.81 -29.66 8.59
N SER A 1003 -19.89 -28.74 8.34
CA SER A 1003 -18.76 -28.93 7.43
C SER A 1003 -19.18 -29.57 6.10
N TYR A 1004 -20.21 -29.04 5.44
CA TYR A 1004 -20.69 -29.58 4.15
C TYR A 1004 -19.77 -29.09 3.00
N PRO A 1005 -19.03 -29.99 2.32
CA PRO A 1005 -18.05 -29.56 1.32
C PRO A 1005 -18.69 -29.24 -0.03
N PHE A 1006 -18.20 -28.20 -0.70
CA PHE A 1006 -18.48 -27.92 -2.10
C PHE A 1006 -17.34 -27.09 -2.72
N THR A 1007 -17.35 -26.93 -4.04
CA THR A 1007 -16.31 -26.20 -4.79
C THR A 1007 -16.96 -25.15 -5.67
N LEU A 1008 -16.32 -23.99 -5.77
CA LEU A 1008 -16.67 -22.92 -6.68
C LEU A 1008 -15.53 -22.68 -7.66
N GLU A 1009 -15.89 -22.54 -8.93
CA GLU A 1009 -15.01 -22.00 -9.99
C GLU A 1009 -15.46 -20.57 -10.20
N LEU A 1010 -14.56 -19.62 -9.99
CA LEU A 1010 -14.85 -18.19 -9.95
C LEU A 1010 -14.06 -17.45 -11.02
N GLU A 1011 -14.74 -16.55 -11.71
CA GLU A 1011 -14.17 -15.67 -12.73
C GLU A 1011 -14.86 -14.31 -12.72
N GLY A 1012 -14.13 -13.24 -13.05
CA GLY A 1012 -14.71 -11.92 -13.31
C GLY A 1012 -13.69 -10.78 -13.39
N ASP A 1013 -14.19 -9.60 -13.75
CA ASP A 1013 -13.37 -8.43 -14.08
C ASP A 1013 -12.72 -7.79 -12.84
N ILE A 1014 -11.54 -7.22 -13.06
CA ILE A 1014 -10.91 -6.25 -12.17
C ILE A 1014 -11.06 -4.86 -12.79
N ARG A 1015 -11.57 -3.89 -12.03
CA ARG A 1015 -11.71 -2.49 -12.47
C ARG A 1015 -10.98 -1.56 -11.52
N PHE A 1016 -10.28 -0.57 -12.06
CA PHE A 1016 -9.63 0.49 -11.26
C PHE A 1016 -10.44 1.77 -11.36
N PHE A 1017 -10.73 2.39 -10.23
CA PHE A 1017 -11.52 3.61 -10.15
C PHE A 1017 -10.63 4.86 -10.31
N ASP A 1018 -11.22 6.01 -10.64
CA ASP A 1018 -10.52 7.29 -10.66
C ASP A 1018 -9.96 7.75 -9.30
N ASP A 1019 -10.37 7.11 -8.20
CA ASP A 1019 -9.83 7.27 -6.85
C ASP A 1019 -8.73 6.25 -6.52
N GLY A 1020 -8.33 5.46 -7.51
CA GLY A 1020 -7.26 4.47 -7.47
C GLY A 1020 -7.63 3.15 -6.77
N ARG A 1021 -8.81 3.04 -6.13
CA ARG A 1021 -9.26 1.75 -5.58
C ARG A 1021 -9.51 0.73 -6.69
N MET A 1022 -9.30 -0.53 -6.36
CA MET A 1022 -9.47 -1.67 -7.27
C MET A 1022 -10.68 -2.49 -6.85
N GLN A 1023 -11.65 -2.64 -7.75
CA GLN A 1023 -12.79 -3.52 -7.63
C GLN A 1023 -12.52 -4.87 -8.30
N ILE A 1024 -12.88 -5.97 -7.66
CA ILE A 1024 -12.81 -7.33 -8.23
C ILE A 1024 -14.21 -7.96 -8.16
N GLU A 1025 -14.81 -8.17 -9.32
CA GLU A 1025 -16.06 -8.90 -9.44
C GLU A 1025 -15.77 -10.39 -9.69
N GLN A 1026 -16.53 -11.29 -9.07
CA GLN A 1026 -16.43 -12.72 -9.32
C GLN A 1026 -17.82 -13.35 -9.40
N ARG A 1027 -18.01 -14.23 -10.38
CA ARG A 1027 -19.22 -15.04 -10.55
C ARG A 1027 -18.84 -16.50 -10.61
N ASN A 1028 -19.75 -17.37 -10.16
CA ASN A 1028 -19.54 -18.80 -10.31
C ASN A 1028 -19.81 -19.24 -11.76
N ILE A 1029 -18.83 -19.94 -12.33
CA ILE A 1029 -18.82 -20.39 -13.73
C ILE A 1029 -18.82 -21.93 -13.85
N ASN A 1030 -19.06 -22.64 -12.76
CA ASN A 1030 -19.03 -24.10 -12.70
C ASN A 1030 -19.80 -24.77 -13.86
N GLU A 1031 -19.16 -25.70 -14.56
CA GLU A 1031 -19.81 -26.48 -15.65
C GLU A 1031 -21.06 -27.24 -15.16
N GLN A 1032 -21.03 -27.70 -13.91
CA GLN A 1032 -22.15 -28.32 -13.21
C GLN A 1032 -22.48 -27.50 -11.97
N ASN A 1033 -23.74 -27.10 -11.82
CA ASN A 1033 -24.21 -26.33 -10.68
C ASN A 1033 -23.80 -27.01 -9.35
N PRO A 1034 -23.09 -26.32 -8.44
CA PRO A 1034 -22.71 -26.87 -7.14
C PRO A 1034 -23.94 -27.32 -6.35
N ALA A 1035 -24.00 -28.60 -6.01
CA ALA A 1035 -25.15 -29.21 -5.34
C ALA A 1035 -25.03 -29.16 -3.80
N ILE A 1036 -26.07 -28.64 -3.14
CA ILE A 1036 -26.23 -28.58 -1.68
C ILE A 1036 -27.42 -29.47 -1.31
N ASN A 1037 -27.17 -30.74 -1.01
CA ASN A 1037 -28.22 -31.68 -0.63
C ASN A 1037 -28.45 -31.64 0.89
N VAL A 1038 -29.47 -30.91 1.31
CA VAL A 1038 -29.87 -30.86 2.72
C VAL A 1038 -30.64 -32.12 3.07
N VAL A 1039 -30.16 -32.85 4.08
CA VAL A 1039 -30.79 -34.08 4.57
C VAL A 1039 -31.10 -33.90 6.04
N VAL A 1040 -32.35 -34.16 6.41
CA VAL A 1040 -32.85 -34.16 7.78
C VAL A 1040 -33.23 -35.58 8.15
N ALA A 1041 -32.58 -36.13 9.17
CA ALA A 1041 -32.77 -37.49 9.65
C ALA A 1041 -33.00 -37.52 11.17
N GLY A 1042 -33.15 -38.71 11.76
CA GLY A 1042 -33.28 -38.83 13.21
C GLY A 1042 -31.96 -38.47 13.90
N SER A 1043 -32.05 -37.80 15.05
CA SER A 1043 -30.89 -37.48 15.90
C SER A 1043 -30.26 -38.69 16.59
N SER A 1044 -30.84 -39.89 16.48
CA SER A 1044 -30.34 -41.14 17.07
C SER A 1044 -30.83 -42.35 16.27
N ASP A 1045 -30.22 -43.53 16.43
CA ASP A 1045 -30.70 -44.78 15.79
C ASP A 1045 -32.19 -45.07 16.05
N ALA A 1046 -32.66 -44.75 17.26
CA ALA A 1046 -34.05 -44.98 17.66
C ALA A 1046 -35.02 -44.03 16.93
N THR A 1047 -34.64 -42.76 16.78
CA THR A 1047 -35.46 -41.76 16.07
C THR A 1047 -35.37 -41.93 14.56
N THR A 1048 -34.21 -42.32 14.02
CA THR A 1048 -34.03 -42.68 12.60
C THR A 1048 -34.88 -43.88 12.22
N THR A 1049 -34.91 -44.92 13.06
CA THR A 1049 -35.78 -46.08 12.87
C THR A 1049 -37.27 -45.69 12.90
N PHE A 1050 -37.66 -44.81 13.84
CA PHE A 1050 -39.02 -44.31 13.93
C PHE A 1050 -39.42 -43.50 12.69
N LEU A 1051 -38.55 -42.61 12.20
CA LEU A 1051 -38.78 -41.81 10.99
C LEU A 1051 -38.84 -42.69 9.75
N GLY A 1052 -37.94 -43.67 9.61
CA GLY A 1052 -38.01 -44.64 8.52
C GLY A 1052 -39.35 -45.40 8.50
N LEU A 1053 -39.88 -45.78 9.67
CA LEU A 1053 -41.20 -46.41 9.76
C LEU A 1053 -42.32 -45.45 9.32
N VAL A 1054 -42.25 -44.18 9.73
CA VAL A 1054 -43.23 -43.15 9.34
C VAL A 1054 -43.16 -42.86 7.84
N SER A 1055 -41.96 -42.76 7.26
CA SER A 1055 -41.73 -42.55 5.82
C SER A 1055 -42.18 -43.76 4.98
N CYS A 1056 -41.95 -44.97 5.46
CA CYS A 1056 -42.44 -46.21 4.85
C CYS A 1056 -43.99 -46.24 4.85
N LEU A 1057 -44.63 -45.95 5.98
CA LEU A 1057 -46.08 -45.87 6.05
C LEU A 1057 -46.63 -44.74 5.17
N GLY A 1058 -46.00 -43.56 5.20
CA GLY A 1058 -46.36 -42.40 4.38
C GLY A 1058 -46.34 -42.69 2.88
N GLY A 1059 -45.27 -43.29 2.36
CA GLY A 1059 -45.17 -43.69 0.95
C GLY A 1059 -46.25 -44.70 0.51
N ILE A 1060 -46.60 -45.64 1.39
CA ILE A 1060 -47.69 -46.61 1.15
C ILE A 1060 -49.06 -45.90 1.09
N PHE A 1061 -49.33 -44.94 1.97
CA PHE A 1061 -50.63 -44.25 2.03
C PHE A 1061 -50.80 -43.13 1.00
N THR A 1062 -49.71 -42.55 0.51
CA THR A 1062 -49.71 -41.47 -0.50
C THR A 1062 -49.56 -41.97 -1.94
N GLY A 1063 -49.24 -43.26 -2.13
CA GLY A 1063 -49.22 -43.91 -3.46
C GLY A 1063 -47.91 -43.76 -4.23
N THR A 1064 -46.82 -43.36 -3.56
CA THR A 1064 -45.49 -43.14 -4.18
C THR A 1064 -44.62 -44.41 -4.27
N GLY A 1065 -45.00 -45.52 -3.63
CA GLY A 1065 -44.30 -46.83 -3.76
C GLY A 1065 -43.78 -47.38 -2.44
N THR A 1066 -42.98 -48.47 -2.49
CA THR A 1066 -42.35 -49.11 -1.30
C THR A 1066 -40.89 -48.70 -1.11
N ASP A 1067 -40.36 -47.80 -1.93
CA ASP A 1067 -38.93 -47.44 -1.92
C ASP A 1067 -38.51 -46.80 -0.57
N SER A 1068 -39.41 -46.06 0.09
CA SER A 1068 -39.21 -45.55 1.46
C SER A 1068 -39.22 -46.65 2.53
N CYS A 1069 -39.78 -47.83 2.23
CA CYS A 1069 -39.68 -49.01 3.09
C CYS A 1069 -38.34 -49.75 2.91
N ASP A 1070 -37.67 -49.58 1.78
CA ASP A 1070 -36.31 -50.07 1.58
C ASP A 1070 -35.31 -49.21 2.38
N GLU A 1071 -35.47 -47.87 2.39
CA GLU A 1071 -34.73 -46.96 3.28
C GLU A 1071 -34.94 -47.31 4.77
N PHE A 1072 -36.18 -47.62 5.18
CA PHE A 1072 -36.47 -48.14 6.53
C PHE A 1072 -35.75 -49.47 6.82
N SER A 1073 -35.68 -50.38 5.85
CA SER A 1073 -35.03 -51.69 6.02
C SER A 1073 -33.50 -51.60 6.13
N ASN A 1074 -32.92 -50.55 5.55
CA ASN A 1074 -31.48 -50.27 5.59
C ASN A 1074 -31.07 -49.37 6.78
N GLY A 1075 -32.04 -48.77 7.48
CA GLY A 1075 -31.77 -47.88 8.61
C GLY A 1075 -31.49 -46.42 8.23
N ASP A 1076 -31.72 -46.03 6.98
CA ASP A 1076 -31.36 -44.71 6.42
C ASP A 1076 -32.54 -43.72 6.43
N GLY A 1077 -33.40 -43.78 7.46
CA GLY A 1077 -34.64 -43.02 7.51
C GLY A 1077 -34.45 -41.51 7.57
N SER A 1078 -34.66 -40.80 6.46
CA SER A 1078 -34.72 -39.33 6.43
C SER A 1078 -36.16 -38.81 6.49
N ALA A 1079 -36.38 -37.73 7.24
CA ALA A 1079 -37.64 -37.00 7.28
C ALA A 1079 -37.81 -36.08 6.06
N VAL A 1080 -36.73 -35.39 5.67
CA VAL A 1080 -36.73 -34.40 4.58
C VAL A 1080 -35.41 -34.49 3.79
N LYS A 1081 -35.47 -34.47 2.46
CA LYS A 1081 -34.34 -34.26 1.55
C LYS A 1081 -34.63 -33.07 0.64
N LEU A 1082 -33.82 -32.01 0.71
CA LEU A 1082 -33.90 -30.82 -0.14
C LEU A 1082 -32.68 -30.79 -1.07
N PRO A 1083 -32.84 -31.11 -2.36
CA PRO A 1083 -31.77 -31.01 -3.33
C PRO A 1083 -31.67 -29.58 -3.85
N LEU A 1084 -30.79 -28.78 -3.23
CA LEU A 1084 -30.51 -27.41 -3.64
C LEU A 1084 -29.29 -27.36 -4.55
N GLU A 1085 -29.18 -26.28 -5.31
CA GLU A 1085 -28.00 -25.97 -6.11
C GLU A 1085 -27.75 -24.46 -6.17
N ILE A 1086 -26.49 -24.09 -6.48
CA ILE A 1086 -26.11 -22.73 -6.87
C ILE A 1086 -26.09 -22.70 -8.41
N PRO A 1087 -27.03 -22.01 -9.07
CA PRO A 1087 -27.05 -21.92 -10.53
C PRO A 1087 -25.79 -21.24 -11.09
N TYR A 1088 -25.47 -21.47 -12.36
CA TYR A 1088 -24.50 -20.66 -13.12
C TYR A 1088 -24.80 -19.15 -12.96
N HIS A 1089 -23.79 -18.34 -12.64
CA HIS A 1089 -23.91 -16.92 -12.26
C HIS A 1089 -24.86 -16.63 -11.08
N GLY A 1090 -25.27 -17.66 -10.33
CA GLY A 1090 -26.10 -17.57 -9.15
C GLY A 1090 -25.36 -16.98 -7.95
N LEU A 1091 -24.03 -16.94 -7.96
CA LEU A 1091 -23.20 -16.24 -6.98
C LEU A 1091 -22.60 -14.99 -7.62
N TYR A 1092 -22.58 -13.90 -6.86
CA TYR A 1092 -21.84 -12.69 -7.22
C TYR A 1092 -21.10 -12.19 -5.99
N LEU A 1093 -19.77 -12.26 -6.05
CA LEU A 1093 -18.88 -11.66 -5.07
C LEU A 1093 -18.33 -10.36 -5.65
N ASN A 1094 -18.28 -9.32 -4.84
CA ASN A 1094 -17.72 -8.05 -5.24
C ASN A 1094 -16.79 -7.51 -4.15
N PHE A 1095 -15.51 -7.37 -4.50
CA PHE A 1095 -14.48 -6.89 -3.60
C PHE A 1095 -13.99 -5.51 -3.99
N ILE A 1096 -13.55 -4.73 -3.01
CA ILE A 1096 -12.87 -3.45 -3.18
C ILE A 1096 -11.60 -3.43 -2.34
N SER A 1097 -10.53 -2.86 -2.86
CA SER A 1097 -9.33 -2.56 -2.08
C SER A 1097 -9.61 -1.47 -1.04
N ASN A 1098 -8.81 -1.41 0.01
CA ASN A 1098 -8.84 -0.29 0.94
C ASN A 1098 -8.47 1.04 0.24
N PRO A 1099 -8.85 2.19 0.82
CA PRO A 1099 -8.35 3.51 0.40
C PRO A 1099 -6.81 3.51 0.32
N ILE A 1100 -6.27 4.19 -0.70
CA ILE A 1100 -4.83 4.26 -0.95
C ILE A 1100 -4.12 5.08 0.13
N LYS A 1101 -4.72 6.20 0.52
CA LYS A 1101 -4.21 7.10 1.55
C LYS A 1101 -5.17 7.05 2.73
N GLU A 1102 -4.63 6.83 3.93
CA GLU A 1102 -5.42 6.74 5.16
C GLU A 1102 -4.75 7.52 6.29
N ILE A 1103 -5.57 7.96 7.24
CA ILE A 1103 -5.13 8.51 8.54
C ILE A 1103 -5.75 7.59 9.59
N PRO A 1104 -4.95 6.85 10.39
CA PRO A 1104 -5.46 6.13 11.56
C PRO A 1104 -6.26 7.07 12.47
N ALA A 1105 -7.30 6.53 13.12
CA ALA A 1105 -8.03 7.27 14.14
C ALA A 1105 -7.12 7.52 15.36
N GLU A 1106 -6.33 6.50 15.73
CA GLU A 1106 -5.34 6.52 16.82
C GLU A 1106 -4.06 5.79 16.37
N TYR A 1107 -2.90 6.28 16.84
CA TYR A 1107 -1.57 5.68 16.64
C TYR A 1107 -1.07 4.93 17.85
#